data_AF-A0A355W6J9-F1
#
_entry.id   AF-A0A355W6J9-F1
#
_cell.length_a   1.000
_cell.length_b   1.000
_cell.length_c   1.000
_cell.angle_alpha   90.00
_cell.angle_beta   90.00
_cell.angle_gamma   90.00
#
_symmetry.space_group_name_H-M   'P 1'
#
loop_
_entity.id
_entity.type
_entity.pdbx_description
1 polymer ?
#
loop_
_entity_poly.entity_id
_entity_poly.type
_entity_poly.pdbx_seq_one_letter_code
_entity_poly.pdbx_strand_id
1 'polypeptide(L)'
;MKAEPDEYVFRYKISELNSESNKENTSFISRETLLRTHLKNILNVLVPCNGNSEVKIDGFKLLNNRSEIYRLFEEEEDISAVASESPPDYDAKKLVPKSEKEILPKKRGLNSGFQSLKNASFYEPVIEYMAKQLDSMLELVELESNGKKTAIDAFRLKDLSHWVEGAPCDPADMLSYLATKCNCSCVFCYNKGCPPELALVSPSRSPEEEYKEAQTRLKYYYPAQNRNLFPSLGTCFETSIHPNFKDLLTKVREKSGRIIRMATNGDSLTKDMVNYLSEKGPLHLDIALHSSSPERRKRLMRGKNPENGINSLFLLKNAGIVYDVVIVPWPEDSVYEMLDDLEQTVAYADKNNCRLVQISLPGYAKHFSREDLLDDFCWETITARVRDIRTRYAVPAILRPAIYEEGLYCKQKNLPEIIGVVKGSPSFYSGLKSNDVITNISGNIIKSRPQARNLLSIIQKSEIETVPIEVLRDNVKLDLTLDMKKKSYPYSKEIDTHLGLIFMGTGLKKGYLEGIFDIIEGKKGDNILFLSSFLMKPLLEQLLKESPYLKSNNIKIEVPQNRFFGGNICMGDLLVVQDYIDYIKDCKRSSGINPDLVIIPSSPFNLSGWGRDLTGRVYLDIERVTGVPVELLECETIYD
;
A
#
# COMPACT_ATOMS: atom_id res chain seq x y z
N MET A 1 -8.50 -62.89 11.23
CA MET A 1 -9.84 -62.41 10.83
C MET A 1 -9.64 -61.40 9.71
N LYS A 2 -10.23 -61.66 8.54
CA LYS A 2 -10.41 -60.69 7.46
C LYS A 2 -11.58 -59.77 7.84
N ALA A 3 -11.38 -58.46 7.72
CA ALA A 3 -12.39 -57.49 7.28
C ALA A 3 -11.69 -56.13 7.10
N GLU A 4 -11.42 -55.74 5.86
CA GLU A 4 -11.60 -54.36 5.40
C GLU A 4 -12.50 -54.47 4.15
N PRO A 5 -13.39 -53.51 3.84
CA PRO A 5 -13.53 -52.16 4.38
C PRO A 5 -14.98 -51.82 4.84
N ASP A 6 -15.13 -51.15 5.98
CA ASP A 6 -16.35 -50.35 6.23
C ASP A 6 -16.01 -48.88 5.99
N GLU A 7 -16.16 -48.42 4.74
CA GLU A 7 -16.30 -46.99 4.48
C GLU A 7 -17.65 -46.71 3.85
N TYR A 8 -18.57 -46.25 4.70
CA TYR A 8 -19.74 -45.51 4.26
C TYR A 8 -19.47 -44.01 4.49
N VAL A 9 -19.33 -43.21 3.42
CA VAL A 9 -19.24 -41.74 3.49
C VAL A 9 -20.47 -41.13 2.82
N PHE A 10 -21.37 -40.55 3.62
CA PHE A 10 -22.51 -39.76 3.15
C PHE A 10 -22.03 -38.39 2.64
N ARG A 11 -22.13 -38.21 1.33
CA ARG A 11 -21.82 -36.99 0.55
C ARG A 11 -23.07 -36.12 0.44
N TYR A 12 -22.90 -34.80 0.40
CA TYR A 12 -24.00 -33.85 0.24
C TYR A 12 -24.48 -33.77 -1.21
N LYS A 13 -25.78 -33.46 -1.33
CA LYS A 13 -26.48 -33.10 -2.56
C LYS A 13 -26.28 -31.60 -2.82
N ILE A 14 -25.87 -31.23 -4.03
CA ILE A 14 -26.04 -29.85 -4.52
C ILE A 14 -27.55 -29.67 -4.72
N SER A 15 -28.21 -28.86 -3.89
CA SER A 15 -29.65 -28.61 -4.02
C SER A 15 -29.93 -27.69 -5.20
N GLU A 16 -30.88 -28.13 -6.02
CA GLU A 16 -31.37 -27.49 -7.23
C GLU A 16 -31.77 -26.03 -7.00
N LEU A 17 -31.36 -25.17 -7.94
CA LEU A 17 -32.14 -24.02 -8.34
C LEU A 17 -33.61 -24.46 -8.44
N ASN A 18 -34.48 -23.90 -7.59
CA ASN A 18 -35.87 -24.33 -7.49
C ASN A 18 -36.57 -24.33 -8.86
N SER A 19 -37.02 -25.54 -9.22
CA SER A 19 -38.34 -25.87 -9.78
C SER A 19 -38.88 -24.96 -10.89
N GLU A 20 -38.61 -25.34 -12.14
CA GLU A 20 -39.62 -25.62 -13.17
C GLU A 20 -38.94 -25.81 -14.53
N SER A 21 -38.33 -26.97 -14.74
CA SER A 21 -38.03 -27.62 -16.03
C SER A 21 -36.97 -28.69 -15.79
N ASN A 22 -36.89 -29.69 -16.66
CA ASN A 22 -35.91 -30.79 -16.64
C ASN A 22 -36.28 -31.99 -15.75
N LYS A 23 -37.48 -32.51 -15.96
CA LYS A 23 -37.60 -33.97 -16.12
C LYS A 23 -37.01 -34.34 -17.48
N GLU A 24 -35.69 -34.47 -17.58
CA GLU A 24 -35.09 -35.24 -18.67
C GLU A 24 -33.64 -35.64 -18.36
N ASN A 25 -33.36 -36.92 -18.51
CA ASN A 25 -32.06 -37.57 -18.62
C ASN A 25 -31.10 -37.51 -17.42
N THR A 26 -31.22 -38.54 -16.57
CA THR A 26 -30.06 -39.19 -15.94
C THR A 26 -29.15 -39.79 -17.03
N SER A 27 -28.41 -38.95 -17.75
CA SER A 27 -27.28 -39.41 -18.55
C SER A 27 -26.09 -39.59 -17.62
N PHE A 28 -25.28 -40.64 -17.86
CA PHE A 28 -23.96 -40.74 -17.27
C PHE A 28 -23.24 -39.41 -17.53
N ILE A 29 -22.88 -38.67 -16.47
CA ILE A 29 -22.03 -37.49 -16.61
C ILE A 29 -20.69 -37.99 -17.15
N SER A 30 -20.52 -37.92 -18.47
CA SER A 30 -19.29 -38.32 -19.11
C SER A 30 -18.21 -37.30 -18.73
N ARG A 31 -16.94 -37.70 -18.84
CA ARG A 31 -15.81 -36.78 -18.66
C ARG A 31 -15.95 -35.52 -19.54
N GLU A 32 -16.54 -35.68 -20.72
CA GLU A 32 -16.89 -34.60 -21.64
C GLU A 32 -17.95 -33.66 -21.04
N THR A 33 -19.05 -34.18 -20.48
CA THR A 33 -20.08 -33.34 -19.83
C THR A 33 -19.50 -32.51 -18.69
N LEU A 34 -18.61 -33.10 -17.88
CA LEU A 34 -17.90 -32.37 -16.83
C LEU A 34 -17.04 -31.23 -17.40
N LEU A 35 -16.18 -31.53 -18.37
CA LEU A 35 -15.30 -30.54 -19.01
C LEU A 35 -16.11 -29.44 -19.72
N ARG A 36 -17.20 -29.80 -20.41
CA ARG A 36 -18.10 -28.84 -21.07
C ARG A 36 -18.69 -27.87 -20.04
N THR A 37 -19.22 -28.37 -18.92
CA THR A 37 -19.81 -27.53 -17.87
C THR A 37 -18.77 -26.60 -17.23
N HIS A 38 -17.59 -27.11 -16.92
CA HIS A 38 -16.52 -26.29 -16.35
C HIS A 38 -16.02 -25.22 -17.34
N LEU A 39 -15.84 -25.55 -18.63
CA LEU A 39 -15.44 -24.58 -19.66
C LEU A 39 -16.49 -23.50 -19.81
N LYS A 40 -17.79 -23.87 -19.90
CA LYS A 40 -18.89 -22.90 -19.93
C LYS A 40 -18.85 -21.94 -18.75
N ASN A 41 -18.71 -22.47 -17.54
CA ASN A 41 -18.71 -21.66 -16.33
C ASN A 41 -17.54 -20.66 -16.30
N ILE A 42 -16.34 -21.08 -16.74
CA ILE A 42 -15.19 -20.17 -16.85
C ILE A 42 -15.41 -19.11 -17.94
N LEU A 43 -15.92 -19.50 -19.12
CA LEU A 43 -16.19 -18.61 -20.25
C LEU A 43 -17.40 -17.66 -20.01
N ASN A 44 -18.21 -17.93 -19.00
CA ASN A 44 -19.23 -16.99 -18.53
C ASN A 44 -18.64 -15.78 -17.82
N VAL A 45 -17.43 -15.92 -17.24
CA VAL A 45 -16.76 -14.86 -16.48
C VAL A 45 -15.57 -14.27 -17.24
N LEU A 46 -14.93 -15.06 -18.10
CA LEU A 46 -13.73 -14.69 -18.86
C LEU A 46 -13.95 -14.71 -20.37
N VAL A 47 -13.17 -13.91 -21.08
CA VAL A 47 -13.03 -13.99 -22.54
C VAL A 47 -11.60 -14.41 -22.86
N PRO A 48 -11.38 -15.59 -23.47
CA PRO A 48 -10.07 -16.01 -23.91
C PRO A 48 -9.48 -15.10 -25.00
N CYS A 49 -8.16 -14.99 -25.03
CA CYS A 49 -7.44 -14.15 -25.97
C CYS A 49 -6.25 -14.89 -26.60
N ASN A 50 -5.90 -14.47 -27.82
CA ASN A 50 -4.65 -14.80 -28.49
C ASN A 50 -3.93 -13.47 -28.79
N GLY A 51 -2.90 -13.16 -28.00
CA GLY A 51 -2.37 -11.80 -27.90
C GLY A 51 -3.48 -10.82 -27.51
N ASN A 52 -3.60 -9.71 -28.23
CA ASN A 52 -4.61 -8.67 -27.96
C ASN A 52 -5.98 -8.97 -28.57
N SER A 53 -6.16 -10.12 -29.25
CA SER A 53 -7.40 -10.45 -29.94
C SER A 53 -8.27 -11.40 -29.12
N GLU A 54 -9.54 -11.04 -28.96
CA GLU A 54 -10.53 -11.93 -28.34
C GLU A 54 -10.80 -13.14 -29.22
N VAL A 55 -10.94 -14.30 -28.57
CA VAL A 55 -11.26 -15.55 -29.23
C VAL A 55 -12.60 -16.04 -28.72
N LYS A 56 -13.59 -16.13 -29.62
CA LYS A 56 -14.88 -16.74 -29.31
C LYS A 56 -14.74 -18.26 -29.41
N ILE A 57 -14.86 -18.94 -28.27
CA ILE A 57 -14.78 -20.40 -28.22
C ILE A 57 -16.17 -21.00 -28.36
N ASP A 58 -16.36 -21.86 -29.35
CA ASP A 58 -17.63 -22.52 -29.66
C ASP A 58 -17.60 -24.04 -29.43
N GLY A 59 -16.42 -24.64 -29.28
CA GLY A 59 -16.24 -26.05 -29.04
C GLY A 59 -14.86 -26.43 -28.49
N PHE A 60 -14.70 -27.71 -28.19
CA PHE A 60 -13.41 -28.30 -27.82
C PHE A 60 -13.28 -29.75 -28.31
N LYS A 61 -12.04 -30.19 -28.48
CA LYS A 61 -11.66 -31.59 -28.71
C LYS A 61 -10.92 -32.12 -27.49
N LEU A 62 -11.09 -33.39 -27.14
CA LEU A 62 -10.27 -34.00 -26.10
C LEU A 62 -8.89 -34.33 -26.68
N LEU A 63 -7.80 -34.09 -25.93
CA LEU A 63 -6.46 -34.38 -26.45
C LEU A 63 -6.21 -35.86 -26.72
N ASN A 64 -6.92 -36.75 -26.02
CA ASN A 64 -6.90 -38.20 -26.23
C ASN A 64 -7.88 -38.69 -27.31
N ASN A 65 -8.77 -37.83 -27.82
CA ASN A 65 -9.70 -38.13 -28.93
C ASN A 65 -9.89 -36.87 -29.78
N ARG A 66 -8.96 -36.65 -30.72
CA ARG A 66 -8.94 -35.44 -31.57
C ARG A 66 -9.88 -35.51 -32.76
N SER A 67 -10.55 -36.64 -32.99
CA SER A 67 -11.49 -36.84 -34.10
C SER A 67 -12.88 -36.28 -33.84
N GLU A 68 -13.24 -36.04 -32.58
CA GLU A 68 -14.58 -35.65 -32.17
C GLU A 68 -14.60 -34.23 -31.61
N ILE A 69 -15.55 -33.40 -32.10
CA ILE A 69 -15.73 -32.01 -31.68
C ILE A 69 -16.94 -31.94 -30.75
N TYR A 70 -16.73 -31.41 -29.56
CA TYR A 70 -17.78 -31.19 -28.58
C TYR A 70 -18.15 -29.69 -28.58
N ARG A 71 -19.35 -29.37 -29.06
CA ARG A 71 -19.87 -27.99 -29.00
C ARG A 71 -20.05 -27.56 -27.54
N LEU A 72 -19.72 -26.32 -27.25
CA LEU A 72 -19.97 -25.72 -25.94
C LEU A 72 -21.44 -25.28 -25.88
N PHE A 73 -21.85 -24.34 -26.73
CA PHE A 73 -23.20 -23.79 -26.72
C PHE A 73 -24.08 -24.55 -27.72
N GLU A 74 -25.31 -24.85 -27.34
CA GLU A 74 -26.32 -25.38 -28.28
C GLU A 74 -26.82 -24.21 -29.15
N GLU A 75 -27.17 -24.48 -30.41
CA GLU A 75 -27.67 -23.45 -31.33
C GLU A 75 -29.09 -23.00 -30.89
N GLU A 76 -29.16 -22.07 -29.93
CA GLU A 76 -30.27 -21.12 -29.67
C GLU A 76 -29.98 -20.25 -28.41
N GLU A 77 -28.96 -19.39 -28.47
CA GLU A 77 -28.90 -18.17 -27.63
C GLU A 77 -28.33 -17.03 -28.51
N ASP A 78 -29.16 -16.61 -29.45
CA ASP A 78 -28.92 -15.51 -30.37
C ASP A 78 -29.25 -14.19 -29.65
N ILE A 79 -28.27 -13.58 -28.96
CA ILE A 79 -28.37 -12.16 -28.58
C ILE A 79 -27.97 -11.33 -29.80
N SER A 80 -28.88 -11.30 -30.77
CA SER A 80 -28.90 -10.31 -31.83
C SER A 80 -29.58 -9.04 -31.31
N ALA A 81 -28.84 -8.22 -30.56
CA ALA A 81 -29.18 -6.81 -30.43
C ALA A 81 -27.92 -5.97 -30.18
N VAL A 82 -27.73 -4.99 -31.05
CA VAL A 82 -26.72 -3.92 -31.05
C VAL A 82 -25.39 -4.27 -31.74
N ALA A 83 -25.47 -4.37 -33.07
CA ALA A 83 -24.38 -3.93 -33.94
C ALA A 83 -24.90 -2.82 -34.86
N SER A 84 -24.48 -1.57 -34.61
CA SER A 84 -24.24 -0.58 -35.66
C SER A 84 -23.44 0.59 -35.08
N GLU A 85 -22.15 0.65 -35.39
CA GLU A 85 -21.52 1.79 -36.08
C GLU A 85 -20.00 1.55 -36.18
N SER A 86 -19.52 1.53 -37.42
CA SER A 86 -18.13 1.32 -37.81
C SER A 86 -17.30 2.61 -37.62
N PRO A 87 -16.01 2.56 -37.22
CA PRO A 87 -15.10 3.67 -37.45
C PRO A 87 -14.40 3.56 -38.83
N PRO A 88 -13.95 4.69 -39.41
CA PRO A 88 -13.53 4.76 -40.79
C PRO A 88 -12.11 4.23 -41.05
N ASP A 89 -11.95 3.86 -42.32
CA ASP A 89 -10.81 3.39 -43.09
C ASP A 89 -9.48 4.14 -42.82
N TYR A 90 -8.38 3.40 -42.61
CA TYR A 90 -7.01 3.94 -42.70
C TYR A 90 -6.16 3.07 -43.63
N ASP A 91 -5.80 3.68 -44.74
CA ASP A 91 -5.11 3.16 -45.91
C ASP A 91 -3.67 2.71 -45.59
N ALA A 92 -3.37 1.43 -45.82
CA ALA A 92 -2.05 0.85 -45.65
C ALA A 92 -1.33 0.78 -47.00
N LYS A 93 -0.29 1.60 -47.21
CA LYS A 93 0.68 1.38 -48.29
C LYS A 93 2.14 1.50 -47.87
N LYS A 94 2.80 0.34 -48.06
CA LYS A 94 4.17 0.08 -48.55
C LYS A 94 5.36 0.56 -47.70
N LEU A 95 6.09 -0.41 -47.16
CA LEU A 95 7.54 -0.30 -46.96
C LEU A 95 8.24 -1.62 -47.34
N VAL A 96 9.31 -1.46 -48.13
CA VAL A 96 10.20 -2.47 -48.76
C VAL A 96 11.37 -2.79 -47.79
N PRO A 97 12.04 -3.96 -47.88
CA PRO A 97 12.85 -4.47 -46.76
C PRO A 97 14.38 -4.29 -46.88
N LYS A 98 15.01 -4.45 -45.70
CA LYS A 98 16.41 -4.85 -45.35
C LYS A 98 17.48 -3.78 -45.13
N SER A 99 18.11 -3.80 -43.94
CA SER A 99 19.45 -4.40 -43.75
C SER A 99 19.83 -4.59 -42.27
N GLU A 100 20.66 -5.62 -42.06
CA GLU A 100 21.37 -6.10 -40.85
C GLU A 100 22.30 -5.03 -40.23
N LYS A 101 22.72 -4.97 -38.95
CA LYS A 101 23.14 -5.95 -37.92
C LYS A 101 23.42 -5.16 -36.63
N GLU A 102 23.14 -5.71 -35.46
CA GLU A 102 24.12 -5.88 -34.36
C GLU A 102 23.47 -6.63 -33.18
N ILE A 103 24.20 -7.61 -32.66
CA ILE A 103 23.70 -8.72 -31.84
C ILE A 103 24.02 -8.43 -30.37
N LEU A 104 22.99 -8.26 -29.54
CA LEU A 104 23.04 -8.35 -28.07
C LEU A 104 21.84 -9.19 -27.59
N PRO A 105 21.99 -9.96 -26.49
CA PRO A 105 21.14 -11.13 -26.22
C PRO A 105 19.69 -10.74 -25.89
N LYS A 106 18.75 -11.36 -26.61
CA LYS A 106 17.29 -11.19 -26.46
C LYS A 106 16.82 -11.57 -25.04
N LYS A 107 16.45 -10.57 -24.23
CA LYS A 107 15.50 -10.77 -23.12
C LYS A 107 14.13 -11.14 -23.73
N ARG A 108 13.69 -12.38 -23.57
CA ARG A 108 12.29 -12.76 -23.82
C ARG A 108 11.41 -12.10 -22.76
N GLY A 109 10.41 -11.31 -23.19
CA GLY A 109 9.26 -10.89 -22.36
C GLY A 109 9.18 -9.42 -21.94
N LEU A 110 9.36 -8.45 -22.84
CA LEU A 110 9.29 -7.01 -22.48
C LEU A 110 8.30 -6.15 -23.30
N ASN A 111 7.46 -6.74 -24.16
CA ASN A 111 6.46 -6.00 -24.96
C ASN A 111 5.11 -6.72 -24.96
N SER A 112 4.45 -6.82 -23.81
CA SER A 112 3.04 -7.21 -23.79
C SER A 112 2.25 -6.28 -22.89
N GLY A 113 1.23 -5.61 -23.41
CA GLY A 113 0.31 -4.75 -22.65
C GLY A 113 -0.56 -5.50 -21.63
N PHE A 114 -0.25 -6.77 -21.34
CA PHE A 114 -0.93 -7.57 -20.33
C PHE A 114 -0.58 -7.12 -18.91
N GLN A 115 -1.55 -7.26 -18.02
CA GLN A 115 -1.35 -7.06 -16.59
C GLN A 115 -0.51 -8.19 -15.98
N SER A 116 0.19 -7.88 -14.88
CA SER A 116 0.91 -8.89 -14.11
C SER A 116 -0.08 -9.74 -13.32
N LEU A 117 -0.18 -11.05 -13.64
CA LEU A 117 -1.01 -11.98 -12.88
C LEU A 117 -0.61 -12.04 -11.40
N LYS A 118 0.69 -11.91 -11.11
CA LYS A 118 1.20 -11.86 -9.74
C LYS A 118 0.69 -10.64 -8.99
N ASN A 119 0.70 -9.46 -9.63
CA ASN A 119 0.15 -8.24 -9.03
C ASN A 119 -1.37 -8.33 -8.85
N ALA A 120 -2.09 -8.81 -9.86
CA ALA A 120 -3.52 -9.04 -9.76
C ALA A 120 -3.84 -10.00 -8.60
N SER A 121 -3.11 -11.12 -8.48
CA SER A 121 -3.30 -12.12 -7.42
C SER A 121 -3.06 -11.61 -6.00
N PHE A 122 -2.27 -10.54 -5.87
CA PHE A 122 -1.98 -9.92 -4.58
C PHE A 122 -3.22 -9.19 -4.05
N TYR A 123 -3.98 -8.52 -4.92
CA TYR A 123 -5.18 -7.78 -4.54
C TYR A 123 -6.48 -8.56 -4.77
N GLU A 124 -6.48 -9.45 -5.76
CA GLU A 124 -7.62 -10.24 -6.20
C GLU A 124 -7.17 -11.67 -6.56
N PRO A 125 -7.01 -12.57 -5.57
CA PRO A 125 -6.52 -13.92 -5.77
C PRO A 125 -7.48 -14.81 -6.58
N VAL A 126 -8.75 -14.44 -6.73
CA VAL A 126 -9.71 -15.18 -7.57
C VAL A 126 -9.27 -15.19 -9.03
N ILE A 127 -8.60 -14.13 -9.51
CA ILE A 127 -8.05 -14.07 -10.88
C ILE A 127 -6.96 -15.15 -11.08
N GLU A 128 -6.08 -15.35 -10.10
CA GLU A 128 -5.06 -16.41 -10.15
C GLU A 128 -5.70 -17.79 -10.14
N TYR A 129 -6.73 -17.99 -9.31
CA TYR A 129 -7.49 -19.24 -9.27
C TYR A 129 -8.14 -19.54 -10.63
N MET A 130 -8.81 -18.57 -11.23
CA MET A 130 -9.40 -18.68 -12.56
C MET A 130 -8.38 -19.00 -13.64
N ALA A 131 -7.20 -18.36 -13.61
CA ALA A 131 -6.10 -18.64 -14.53
C ALA A 131 -5.63 -20.10 -14.41
N LYS A 132 -5.42 -20.60 -13.18
CA LYS A 132 -5.03 -21.99 -12.93
C LYS A 132 -6.08 -23.00 -13.36
N GLN A 133 -7.36 -22.69 -13.16
CA GLN A 133 -8.46 -23.53 -13.64
C GLN A 133 -8.44 -23.60 -15.17
N LEU A 134 -8.35 -22.46 -15.86
CA LEU A 134 -8.27 -22.44 -17.32
C LEU A 134 -7.06 -23.23 -17.83
N ASP A 135 -5.88 -23.03 -17.26
CA ASP A 135 -4.65 -23.74 -17.64
C ASP A 135 -4.79 -25.27 -17.46
N SER A 136 -5.32 -25.70 -16.30
CA SER A 136 -5.59 -27.12 -16.02
C SER A 136 -6.57 -27.75 -17.03
N MET A 137 -7.53 -26.96 -17.54
CA MET A 137 -8.45 -27.44 -18.57
C MET A 137 -7.78 -27.56 -19.93
N LEU A 138 -6.93 -26.60 -20.30
CA LEU A 138 -6.17 -26.59 -21.55
C LEU A 138 -5.18 -27.76 -21.65
N GLU A 139 -4.75 -28.35 -20.52
CA GLU A 139 -3.99 -29.61 -20.51
C GLU A 139 -4.79 -30.83 -20.98
N LEU A 140 -6.13 -30.73 -21.02
CA LEU A 140 -7.02 -31.84 -21.35
C LEU A 140 -7.74 -31.66 -22.69
N VAL A 141 -7.86 -30.42 -23.16
CA VAL A 141 -8.67 -30.05 -24.32
C VAL A 141 -7.93 -29.19 -25.33
N GLU A 142 -8.34 -29.28 -26.59
CA GLU A 142 -7.97 -28.35 -27.66
C GLU A 142 -9.19 -27.51 -28.01
N LEU A 143 -9.11 -26.19 -27.80
CA LEU A 143 -10.25 -25.29 -28.01
C LEU A 143 -10.44 -24.93 -29.48
N GLU A 144 -11.69 -24.72 -29.87
CA GLU A 144 -12.09 -24.37 -31.23
C GLU A 144 -12.84 -23.05 -31.31
N SER A 145 -12.68 -22.37 -32.45
CA SER A 145 -13.45 -21.20 -32.87
C SER A 145 -13.82 -21.36 -34.34
N ASN A 146 -15.11 -21.35 -34.64
CA ASN A 146 -15.67 -21.60 -35.97
C ASN A 146 -15.15 -22.93 -36.58
N GLY A 147 -15.08 -23.98 -35.75
CA GLY A 147 -14.59 -25.31 -36.15
C GLY A 147 -13.09 -25.38 -36.46
N LYS A 148 -12.32 -24.35 -36.13
CA LYS A 148 -10.86 -24.33 -36.27
C LYS A 148 -10.19 -24.33 -34.90
N LYS A 149 -9.17 -25.19 -34.75
CA LYS A 149 -8.26 -25.15 -33.60
C LYS A 149 -7.77 -23.72 -33.39
N THR A 150 -7.89 -23.24 -32.16
CA THR A 150 -7.39 -21.92 -31.79
C THR A 150 -6.51 -22.02 -30.55
N ALA A 151 -5.36 -21.35 -30.60
CA ALA A 151 -4.49 -21.19 -29.44
C ALA A 151 -4.97 -20.01 -28.60
N ILE A 152 -4.93 -20.17 -27.29
CA ILE A 152 -5.20 -19.12 -26.30
C ILE A 152 -3.95 -19.00 -25.44
N ASP A 153 -3.50 -17.77 -25.24
CA ASP A 153 -2.32 -17.44 -24.43
C ASP A 153 -2.63 -16.39 -23.34
N ALA A 154 -3.86 -15.87 -23.30
CA ALA A 154 -4.31 -14.89 -22.33
C ALA A 154 -5.84 -14.95 -22.12
N PHE A 155 -6.33 -14.16 -21.16
CA PHE A 155 -7.75 -13.93 -20.97
C PHE A 155 -7.99 -12.50 -20.47
N ARG A 156 -9.22 -11.99 -20.66
CA ARG A 156 -9.72 -10.79 -19.98
C ARG A 156 -10.98 -11.10 -19.20
N LEU A 157 -11.29 -10.22 -18.23
CA LEU A 157 -12.57 -10.25 -17.53
C LEU A 157 -13.69 -9.84 -18.49
N LYS A 158 -14.81 -10.57 -18.48
CA LYS A 158 -15.91 -10.39 -19.42
C LYS A 158 -16.70 -9.11 -19.14
N ASP A 159 -17.19 -8.96 -17.90
CA ASP A 159 -17.84 -7.75 -17.41
C ASP A 159 -17.16 -7.27 -16.12
N LEU A 160 -16.56 -6.09 -16.18
CA LEU A 160 -15.89 -5.45 -15.05
C LEU A 160 -16.87 -4.98 -13.96
N SER A 161 -18.15 -4.80 -14.28
CA SER A 161 -19.17 -4.38 -13.29
C SER A 161 -19.32 -5.40 -12.14
N HIS A 162 -19.08 -6.68 -12.43
CA HIS A 162 -19.11 -7.78 -11.46
C HIS A 162 -17.94 -7.74 -10.47
N TRP A 163 -16.89 -6.98 -10.77
CA TRP A 163 -15.66 -6.88 -9.97
C TRP A 163 -15.58 -5.56 -9.19
N VAL A 164 -16.72 -4.87 -9.09
CA VAL A 164 -16.86 -3.62 -8.32
C VAL A 164 -17.30 -3.97 -6.91
N GLU A 165 -16.37 -3.82 -5.97
CA GLU A 165 -16.53 -4.19 -4.56
C GLU A 165 -16.52 -2.97 -3.64
N GLY A 166 -16.75 -3.21 -2.34
CA GLY A 166 -16.63 -2.18 -1.31
C GLY A 166 -15.17 -1.77 -1.13
N ALA A 167 -14.86 -0.49 -1.32
CA ALA A 167 -13.51 0.04 -1.22
C ALA A 167 -13.51 1.49 -0.67
N PRO A 168 -12.45 1.91 0.05
CA PRO A 168 -12.35 3.27 0.59
C PRO A 168 -12.49 4.37 -0.46
N CYS A 169 -12.13 4.11 -1.73
CA CYS A 169 -12.19 5.06 -2.84
C CYS A 169 -11.40 6.34 -2.56
N ASP A 170 -10.08 6.20 -2.35
CA ASP A 170 -9.19 7.36 -2.30
C ASP A 170 -9.00 7.91 -3.74
N PRO A 171 -9.32 9.18 -4.02
CA PRO A 171 -9.11 9.75 -5.35
C PRO A 171 -7.64 9.79 -5.78
N ALA A 172 -6.68 9.76 -4.85
CA ALA A 172 -5.25 9.68 -5.17
C ALA A 172 -4.85 8.36 -5.84
N ASP A 173 -5.56 7.26 -5.54
CA ASP A 173 -5.32 5.95 -6.16
C ASP A 173 -5.54 6.01 -7.67
N MET A 174 -6.52 6.80 -8.15
CA MET A 174 -6.79 6.96 -9.58
C MET A 174 -5.63 7.59 -10.31
N LEU A 175 -4.94 8.54 -9.66
CA LEU A 175 -3.78 9.22 -10.23
C LEU A 175 -2.55 8.31 -10.23
N SER A 176 -2.45 7.41 -9.25
CA SER A 176 -1.32 6.48 -9.10
C SER A 176 -1.15 5.53 -10.30
N TYR A 177 -2.21 5.27 -11.08
CA TYR A 177 -2.10 4.48 -12.33
C TYR A 177 -1.29 5.17 -13.44
N LEU A 178 -1.08 6.49 -13.34
CA LEU A 178 -0.19 7.24 -14.23
C LEU A 178 1.25 7.34 -13.72
N ALA A 179 1.51 6.90 -12.48
CA ALA A 179 2.77 7.10 -11.77
C ALA A 179 3.79 5.99 -12.05
N THR A 180 3.98 5.57 -13.30
CA THR A 180 4.86 4.46 -13.68
C THR A 180 6.29 4.90 -14.05
N LYS A 181 6.50 6.21 -14.23
CA LYS A 181 7.76 6.80 -14.73
C LYS A 181 8.19 7.94 -13.82
N CYS A 182 9.48 8.25 -13.84
CA CYS A 182 10.05 9.36 -13.07
C CYS A 182 11.00 10.19 -13.94
N ASN A 183 11.01 11.50 -13.72
CA ASN A 183 11.95 12.46 -14.30
C ASN A 183 13.18 12.70 -13.41
N CYS A 184 13.25 12.06 -12.23
CA CYS A 184 14.40 12.06 -11.34
C CYS A 184 15.03 10.65 -11.28
N SER A 185 16.28 10.58 -10.83
CA SER A 185 17.02 9.33 -10.59
C SER A 185 17.75 9.40 -9.26
N CYS A 186 17.00 9.58 -8.17
CA CYS A 186 17.57 9.87 -6.86
C CYS A 186 18.56 8.79 -6.39
N VAL A 187 19.63 9.20 -5.71
CA VAL A 187 20.69 8.32 -5.19
C VAL A 187 20.24 7.44 -4.03
N PHE A 188 19.07 7.70 -3.46
CA PHE A 188 18.45 6.94 -2.37
C PHE A 188 17.04 6.43 -2.74
N CYS A 189 16.70 6.40 -4.03
CA CYS A 189 15.36 6.03 -4.47
C CYS A 189 15.05 4.56 -4.11
N TYR A 190 14.06 4.34 -3.24
CA TYR A 190 13.68 3.00 -2.80
C TYR A 190 13.27 2.11 -3.98
N ASN A 191 12.67 2.67 -5.05
CA ASN A 191 12.29 1.92 -6.25
C ASN A 191 13.49 1.22 -6.92
N LYS A 192 14.71 1.74 -6.76
CA LYS A 192 15.94 1.09 -7.26
C LYS A 192 16.36 -0.10 -6.42
N GLY A 193 15.96 -0.13 -5.15
CA GLY A 193 16.25 -1.19 -4.19
C GLY A 193 15.10 -2.20 -4.00
N CYS A 194 13.99 -2.05 -4.73
CA CYS A 194 12.87 -2.99 -4.66
C CYS A 194 13.29 -4.38 -5.19
N PRO A 195 13.10 -5.46 -4.41
CA PRO A 195 13.34 -6.82 -4.89
C PRO A 195 12.48 -7.15 -6.12
N PRO A 196 13.01 -7.83 -7.16
CA PRO A 196 12.23 -8.23 -8.33
C PRO A 196 11.12 -9.24 -8.01
N GLU A 197 11.22 -9.94 -6.87
CA GLU A 197 10.22 -10.90 -6.40
C GLU A 197 8.99 -10.26 -5.74
N LEU A 198 8.89 -8.92 -5.67
CA LEU A 198 7.68 -8.26 -5.17
C LEU A 198 6.48 -8.49 -6.10
N ALA A 199 5.29 -8.59 -5.51
CA ALA A 199 4.03 -8.61 -6.26
C ALA A 199 3.60 -7.22 -6.76
N LEU A 200 4.32 -6.16 -6.39
CA LEU A 200 4.00 -4.75 -6.71
C LEU A 200 4.62 -4.25 -8.02
N VAL A 201 5.16 -5.15 -8.85
CA VAL A 201 5.80 -4.77 -10.12
C VAL A 201 4.73 -4.50 -11.18
N SER A 202 4.66 -3.26 -11.63
CA SER A 202 3.82 -2.86 -12.76
C SER A 202 4.49 -3.21 -14.10
N PRO A 203 3.74 -3.67 -15.10
CA PRO A 203 4.26 -3.84 -16.44
C PRO A 203 4.65 -2.48 -17.06
N SER A 204 5.69 -2.48 -17.89
CA SER A 204 6.05 -1.31 -18.69
C SER A 204 5.02 -1.10 -19.79
N ARG A 205 4.35 0.06 -19.79
CA ARG A 205 3.27 0.38 -20.73
C ARG A 205 3.45 1.75 -21.37
N SER A 206 2.78 1.96 -22.50
CA SER A 206 2.76 3.28 -23.14
C SER A 206 1.92 4.26 -22.31
N PRO A 207 2.19 5.58 -22.35
CA PRO A 207 1.33 6.59 -21.71
C PRO A 207 -0.14 6.51 -22.13
N GLU A 208 -0.41 6.10 -23.38
CA GLU A 208 -1.76 5.91 -23.90
C GLU A 208 -2.45 4.70 -23.25
N GLU A 209 -1.74 3.59 -23.05
CA GLU A 209 -2.27 2.41 -22.35
C GLU A 209 -2.53 2.69 -20.86
N GLU A 210 -1.58 3.36 -20.20
CA GLU A 210 -1.69 3.79 -18.79
C GLU A 210 -2.93 4.67 -18.59
N TYR A 211 -3.12 5.64 -19.49
CA TYR A 211 -4.27 6.53 -19.44
C TYR A 211 -5.59 5.81 -19.75
N LYS A 212 -5.62 4.90 -20.74
CA LYS A 212 -6.81 4.07 -21.01
C LYS A 212 -7.22 3.24 -19.80
N GLU A 213 -6.26 2.61 -19.11
CA GLU A 213 -6.56 1.90 -17.87
C GLU A 213 -7.16 2.84 -16.82
N ALA A 214 -6.53 4.00 -16.58
CA ALA A 214 -7.01 4.97 -15.61
C ALA A 214 -8.44 5.45 -15.93
N GLN A 215 -8.77 5.66 -17.21
CA GLN A 215 -10.12 6.00 -17.65
C GLN A 215 -11.12 4.86 -17.40
N THR A 216 -10.73 3.62 -17.70
CA THR A 216 -11.58 2.45 -17.41
C THR A 216 -11.84 2.33 -15.91
N ARG A 217 -10.81 2.45 -15.08
CA ARG A 217 -10.97 2.41 -13.62
C ARG A 217 -11.85 3.56 -13.12
N LEU A 218 -11.64 4.77 -13.65
CA LEU A 218 -12.46 5.91 -13.32
C LEU A 218 -13.93 5.70 -13.71
N LYS A 219 -14.26 4.99 -14.79
CA LYS A 219 -15.65 4.63 -15.15
C LYS A 219 -16.34 3.87 -14.01
N TYR A 220 -15.64 2.95 -13.37
CA TYR A 220 -16.13 2.09 -12.27
C TYR A 220 -15.80 2.63 -10.88
N TYR A 221 -15.33 3.88 -10.78
CA TYR A 221 -15.07 4.57 -9.53
C TYR A 221 -16.34 5.29 -9.05
N TYR A 222 -16.89 4.83 -7.92
CA TYR A 222 -18.13 5.32 -7.30
C TYR A 222 -17.89 5.76 -5.84
N PRO A 223 -17.25 6.93 -5.62
CA PRO A 223 -16.83 7.37 -4.29
C PRO A 223 -17.99 7.64 -3.33
N ALA A 224 -19.16 8.04 -3.84
CA ALA A 224 -20.36 8.22 -3.02
C ALA A 224 -20.92 6.90 -2.46
N GLN A 225 -20.65 5.78 -3.13
CA GLN A 225 -21.09 4.45 -2.72
C GLN A 225 -19.97 3.65 -2.02
N ASN A 226 -18.76 4.21 -1.90
CA ASN A 226 -17.55 3.48 -1.50
C ASN A 226 -17.36 2.20 -2.31
N ARG A 227 -17.49 2.30 -3.64
CA ARG A 227 -17.34 1.17 -4.56
C ARG A 227 -16.35 1.47 -5.68
N ASN A 228 -15.45 0.53 -5.94
CA ASN A 228 -14.45 0.61 -7.01
C ASN A 228 -14.05 -0.79 -7.49
N LEU A 229 -13.34 -0.87 -8.61
CA LEU A 229 -12.63 -2.09 -8.99
C LEU A 229 -11.53 -2.41 -7.98
N PHE A 230 -11.20 -3.69 -7.86
CA PHE A 230 -10.03 -4.15 -7.13
C PHE A 230 -8.77 -3.38 -7.61
N PRO A 231 -7.85 -3.05 -6.68
CA PRO A 231 -6.65 -2.31 -7.04
C PRO A 231 -5.68 -3.21 -7.83
N SER A 232 -4.84 -2.58 -8.63
CA SER A 232 -3.63 -3.21 -9.21
C SER A 232 -2.48 -2.22 -9.13
N LEU A 233 -2.39 -1.53 -7.98
CA LEU A 233 -1.38 -0.52 -7.75
C LEU A 233 -0.02 -1.22 -7.66
N GLY A 234 0.96 -0.64 -8.33
CA GLY A 234 2.34 -1.06 -8.20
C GLY A 234 3.15 -0.03 -7.43
N THR A 235 4.45 -0.07 -7.66
CA THR A 235 5.35 0.97 -7.16
C THR A 235 5.06 2.31 -7.85
N CYS A 236 4.74 3.34 -7.07
CA CYS A 236 4.47 4.68 -7.57
C CYS A 236 5.76 5.49 -7.77
N PHE A 237 5.81 6.25 -8.87
CA PHE A 237 6.88 7.17 -9.23
C PHE A 237 6.37 8.62 -9.22
N GLU A 238 6.49 9.37 -10.34
CA GLU A 238 6.05 10.74 -10.44
C GLU A 238 4.83 10.84 -11.35
N THR A 239 3.69 11.21 -10.78
CA THR A 239 2.43 11.31 -11.51
C THR A 239 2.37 12.58 -12.36
N SER A 240 2.95 13.67 -11.87
CA SER A 240 2.76 15.01 -12.43
C SER A 240 3.39 15.20 -13.81
N ILE A 241 4.30 14.31 -14.21
CA ILE A 241 4.97 14.34 -15.52
C ILE A 241 4.19 13.60 -16.61
N HIS A 242 3.14 12.85 -16.24
CA HIS A 242 2.36 12.11 -17.22
C HIS A 242 1.61 13.08 -18.15
N PRO A 243 1.66 12.92 -19.49
CA PRO A 243 1.02 13.85 -20.43
C PRO A 243 -0.47 14.12 -20.17
N ASN A 244 -1.19 13.08 -19.72
CA ASN A 244 -2.62 13.16 -19.39
C ASN A 244 -2.93 13.46 -17.91
N PHE A 245 -1.96 13.88 -17.10
CA PHE A 245 -2.14 14.15 -15.68
C PHE A 245 -3.27 15.15 -15.39
N LYS A 246 -3.25 16.32 -16.06
CA LYS A 246 -4.25 17.38 -15.87
C LYS A 246 -5.65 16.93 -16.27
N ASP A 247 -5.77 16.22 -17.38
CA ASP A 247 -7.07 15.71 -17.81
C ASP A 247 -7.63 14.71 -16.77
N LEU A 248 -6.83 13.73 -16.35
CA LEU A 248 -7.29 12.75 -15.37
C LEU A 248 -7.64 13.39 -14.03
N LEU A 249 -6.82 14.32 -13.51
CA LEU A 249 -7.10 15.04 -12.28
C LEU A 249 -8.44 15.79 -12.35
N THR A 250 -8.73 16.41 -13.50
CA THR A 250 -10.01 17.09 -13.73
C THR A 250 -11.18 16.11 -13.62
N LYS A 251 -11.09 14.97 -14.32
CA LYS A 251 -12.14 13.94 -14.30
C LYS A 251 -12.31 13.26 -12.94
N VAL A 252 -11.23 13.07 -12.18
CA VAL A 252 -11.29 12.56 -10.80
C VAL A 252 -12.00 13.56 -9.90
N ARG A 253 -11.70 14.87 -10.03
CA ARG A 253 -12.33 15.93 -9.25
C ARG A 253 -13.82 16.08 -9.55
N GLU A 254 -14.23 15.90 -10.80
CA GLU A 254 -15.66 15.87 -11.19
C GLU A 254 -16.44 14.75 -10.46
N LYS A 255 -15.79 13.64 -10.14
CA LYS A 255 -16.40 12.53 -9.41
C LYS A 255 -16.27 12.60 -7.90
N SER A 256 -15.29 13.35 -7.36
CA SER A 256 -14.98 13.35 -5.93
C SER A 256 -14.57 14.73 -5.40
N GLY A 257 -15.31 15.20 -4.40
CA GLY A 257 -14.94 16.38 -3.58
C GLY A 257 -13.96 16.06 -2.44
N ARG A 258 -13.52 14.81 -2.27
CA ARG A 258 -12.58 14.41 -1.20
C ARG A 258 -11.19 15.01 -1.46
N ILE A 259 -10.39 15.14 -0.40
CA ILE A 259 -9.01 15.61 -0.51
C ILE A 259 -8.23 14.66 -1.41
N ILE A 260 -7.40 15.22 -2.29
CA ILE A 260 -6.45 14.44 -3.08
C ILE A 260 -5.06 14.71 -2.51
N ARG A 261 -4.46 13.69 -1.91
CA ARG A 261 -3.08 13.73 -1.43
C ARG A 261 -2.14 13.21 -2.52
N MET A 262 -1.11 13.97 -2.86
CA MET A 262 -0.16 13.58 -3.92
C MET A 262 1.27 13.80 -3.46
N ALA A 263 2.11 12.78 -3.65
CA ALA A 263 3.56 12.94 -3.55
C ALA A 263 4.13 13.40 -4.89
N THR A 264 5.07 14.34 -4.85
CA THR A 264 5.78 14.79 -6.06
C THR A 264 7.20 15.21 -5.72
N ASN A 265 8.12 14.99 -6.65
CA ASN A 265 9.46 15.55 -6.59
C ASN A 265 9.48 17.07 -6.84
N GLY A 266 8.42 17.65 -7.37
CA GLY A 266 8.28 19.10 -7.53
C GLY A 266 8.92 19.69 -8.80
N ASP A 267 9.67 18.94 -9.60
CA ASP A 267 10.35 19.47 -10.80
C ASP A 267 9.35 19.98 -11.86
N SER A 268 8.11 19.50 -11.84
CA SER A 268 7.02 19.92 -12.73
C SER A 268 6.14 21.04 -12.15
N LEU A 269 6.35 21.46 -10.90
CA LEU A 269 5.52 22.46 -10.22
C LEU A 269 5.90 23.89 -10.64
N THR A 270 5.79 24.15 -11.94
CA THR A 270 5.91 25.50 -12.50
C THR A 270 4.73 26.37 -12.05
N LYS A 271 4.83 27.68 -12.26
CA LYS A 271 3.74 28.63 -12.00
C LYS A 271 2.42 28.19 -12.65
N ASP A 272 2.47 27.75 -13.91
CA ASP A 272 1.26 27.31 -14.63
C ASP A 272 0.67 26.04 -14.05
N MET A 273 1.51 25.10 -13.60
CA MET A 273 1.03 23.90 -12.92
C MET A 273 0.39 24.25 -11.57
N VAL A 274 1.02 25.10 -10.76
CA VAL A 274 0.48 25.52 -9.47
C VAL A 274 -0.84 26.30 -9.62
N ASN A 275 -0.92 27.21 -10.60
CA ASN A 275 -2.17 27.90 -10.93
C ASN A 275 -3.28 26.90 -11.28
N TYR A 276 -2.98 25.93 -12.14
CA TYR A 276 -3.92 24.88 -12.49
C TYR A 276 -4.34 24.05 -11.26
N LEU A 277 -3.41 23.65 -10.40
CA LEU A 277 -3.71 22.89 -9.17
C LEU A 277 -4.57 23.69 -8.18
N SER A 278 -4.39 25.01 -8.09
CA SER A 278 -5.15 25.87 -7.19
C SER A 278 -6.67 25.84 -7.46
N GLU A 279 -7.05 25.59 -8.72
CA GLU A 279 -8.45 25.44 -9.16
C GLU A 279 -9.03 24.04 -8.89
N LYS A 280 -8.20 23.07 -8.45
CA LYS A 280 -8.58 21.66 -8.23
C LYS A 280 -8.61 21.24 -6.77
N GLY A 281 -8.66 22.20 -5.85
CA GLY A 281 -8.75 21.97 -4.41
C GLY A 281 -9.97 21.13 -3.97
N PRO A 282 -9.95 20.53 -2.76
CA PRO A 282 -8.84 20.55 -1.80
C PRO A 282 -7.72 19.55 -2.18
N LEU A 283 -6.47 20.01 -2.13
CA LEU A 283 -5.26 19.23 -2.41
C LEU A 283 -4.31 19.28 -1.23
N HIS A 284 -3.59 18.18 -0.98
CA HIS A 284 -2.46 18.13 -0.06
C HIS A 284 -1.24 17.55 -0.80
N LEU A 285 -0.14 18.31 -0.86
CA LEU A 285 1.06 17.85 -1.58
C LEU A 285 2.17 17.46 -0.60
N ASP A 286 2.75 16.28 -0.77
CA ASP A 286 4.02 15.90 -0.14
C ASP A 286 5.16 16.18 -1.12
N ILE A 287 5.94 17.24 -0.86
CA ILE A 287 7.05 17.66 -1.72
C ILE A 287 8.33 16.96 -1.29
N ALA A 288 8.81 16.04 -2.13
CA ALA A 288 10.11 15.39 -1.98
C ALA A 288 11.25 16.39 -2.31
N LEU A 289 11.51 17.31 -1.38
CA LEU A 289 12.45 18.41 -1.54
C LEU A 289 13.90 17.96 -1.32
N HIS A 290 14.15 17.21 -0.24
CA HIS A 290 15.45 16.63 0.16
C HIS A 290 16.65 17.58 0.35
N SER A 291 16.68 18.75 -0.30
CA SER A 291 17.65 19.83 -0.12
C SER A 291 17.07 21.12 -0.74
N SER A 292 17.27 22.25 -0.06
CA SER A 292 17.01 23.59 -0.61
C SER A 292 18.19 24.19 -1.39
N SER A 293 19.34 23.49 -1.47
CA SER A 293 20.47 23.88 -2.33
C SER A 293 20.24 23.33 -3.75
N PRO A 294 20.25 24.17 -4.79
CA PRO A 294 20.15 23.70 -6.18
C PRO A 294 21.24 22.70 -6.55
N GLU A 295 22.48 22.93 -6.13
CA GLU A 295 23.63 22.08 -6.41
C GLU A 295 23.48 20.72 -5.75
N ARG A 296 23.16 20.70 -4.45
CA ARG A 296 23.04 19.45 -3.70
C ARG A 296 21.81 18.66 -4.11
N ARG A 297 20.67 19.32 -4.30
CA ARG A 297 19.45 18.70 -4.82
C ARG A 297 19.70 18.05 -6.19
N LYS A 298 20.46 18.70 -7.08
CA LYS A 298 20.85 18.13 -8.38
C LYS A 298 21.70 16.86 -8.23
N ARG A 299 22.64 16.80 -7.27
CA ARG A 299 23.42 15.58 -7.00
C ARG A 299 22.55 14.46 -6.47
N LEU A 300 21.75 14.76 -5.45
CA LEU A 300 20.87 13.80 -4.79
C LEU A 300 19.79 13.22 -5.69
N MET A 301 19.06 14.07 -6.43
CA MET A 301 17.88 13.66 -7.19
C MET A 301 18.15 13.43 -8.67
N ARG A 302 19.22 14.03 -9.20
CA ARG A 302 19.58 13.97 -10.62
C ARG A 302 18.44 14.41 -11.55
N GLY A 303 17.57 15.29 -11.05
CA GLY A 303 16.50 15.92 -11.80
C GLY A 303 17.02 16.99 -12.76
N LYS A 304 16.24 17.31 -13.78
CA LYS A 304 16.63 18.31 -14.79
C LYS A 304 16.47 19.75 -14.26
N ASN A 305 15.48 19.98 -13.40
CA ASN A 305 15.08 21.33 -12.98
C ASN A 305 15.00 21.43 -11.44
N PRO A 306 16.13 21.30 -10.72
CA PRO A 306 16.13 21.32 -9.25
C PRO A 306 15.50 22.60 -8.68
N GLU A 307 15.68 23.73 -9.36
CA GLU A 307 15.11 25.03 -9.02
C GLU A 307 13.58 25.04 -9.00
N ASN A 308 12.92 24.27 -9.87
CA ASN A 308 11.45 24.23 -9.87
C ASN A 308 10.94 23.61 -8.58
N GLY A 309 11.54 22.51 -8.13
CA GLY A 309 11.20 21.89 -6.85
C GLY A 309 11.39 22.82 -5.67
N ILE A 310 12.49 23.58 -5.64
CA ILE A 310 12.79 24.55 -4.56
C ILE A 310 11.80 25.71 -4.60
N ASN A 311 11.63 26.37 -5.75
CA ASN A 311 10.75 27.52 -5.91
C ASN A 311 9.26 27.18 -5.77
N SER A 312 8.89 25.90 -5.92
CA SER A 312 7.51 25.45 -5.76
C SER A 312 6.93 25.79 -4.38
N LEU A 313 7.73 25.78 -3.31
CA LEU A 313 7.26 26.08 -1.94
C LEU A 313 6.67 27.49 -1.85
N PHE A 314 7.34 28.46 -2.47
CA PHE A 314 6.85 29.84 -2.54
C PHE A 314 5.58 29.95 -3.39
N LEU A 315 5.52 29.25 -4.53
CA LEU A 315 4.35 29.24 -5.40
C LEU A 315 3.12 28.63 -4.71
N LEU A 316 3.29 27.48 -4.03
CA LEU A 316 2.24 26.79 -3.29
C LEU A 316 1.70 27.64 -2.13
N LYS A 317 2.60 28.29 -1.38
CA LYS A 317 2.25 29.26 -0.33
C LYS A 317 1.36 30.37 -0.87
N ASN A 318 1.75 31.00 -1.97
CA ASN A 318 0.99 32.12 -2.56
C ASN A 318 -0.35 31.67 -3.15
N ALA A 319 -0.42 30.43 -3.63
CA ALA A 319 -1.66 29.82 -4.10
C ALA A 319 -2.56 29.30 -2.96
N GLY A 320 -2.12 29.35 -1.71
CA GLY A 320 -2.85 28.81 -0.56
C GLY A 320 -2.98 27.28 -0.56
N ILE A 321 -2.16 26.57 -1.34
CA ILE A 321 -2.14 25.11 -1.37
C ILE A 321 -1.35 24.63 -0.15
N VAL A 322 -1.93 23.69 0.59
CA VAL A 322 -1.31 23.09 1.77
C VAL A 322 -0.35 22.01 1.32
N TYR A 323 0.86 22.02 1.87
CA TYR A 323 1.90 21.07 1.52
C TYR A 323 2.80 20.74 2.70
N ASP A 324 3.35 19.54 2.64
CA ASP A 324 4.40 19.03 3.52
C ASP A 324 5.72 18.94 2.74
N VAL A 325 6.83 19.01 3.45
CA VAL A 325 8.16 18.81 2.88
C VAL A 325 8.72 17.49 3.37
N VAL A 326 9.18 16.65 2.45
CA VAL A 326 9.84 15.38 2.76
C VAL A 326 11.34 15.51 2.51
N ILE A 327 12.14 15.14 3.50
CA ILE A 327 13.61 15.18 3.47
C ILE A 327 14.13 13.78 3.78
N VAL A 328 15.05 13.29 2.95
CA VAL A 328 15.88 12.12 3.25
C VAL A 328 17.29 12.68 3.42
N PRO A 329 17.78 12.88 4.65
CA PRO A 329 19.15 13.31 4.89
C PRO A 329 20.07 12.16 4.48
N TRP A 330 20.56 12.21 3.24
CA TRP A 330 21.46 11.21 2.68
C TRP A 330 22.92 11.72 2.73
N PRO A 331 23.86 10.98 3.36
CA PRO A 331 25.24 11.44 3.53
C PRO A 331 26.09 11.18 2.28
N GLU A 332 25.71 11.77 1.13
CA GLU A 332 26.46 11.61 -0.13
C GLU A 332 27.90 12.15 -0.04
N ASP A 333 28.06 13.32 0.60
CA ASP A 333 29.34 14.02 0.73
C ASP A 333 29.99 13.72 2.10
N SER A 334 29.33 14.16 3.19
CA SER A 334 29.69 13.82 4.57
C SER A 334 28.47 13.92 5.48
N VAL A 335 28.55 13.34 6.69
CA VAL A 335 27.50 13.49 7.71
C VAL A 335 27.30 14.96 8.10
N TYR A 336 28.38 15.74 8.23
CA TYR A 336 28.28 17.15 8.63
C TYR A 336 27.58 18.02 7.58
N GLU A 337 27.98 17.91 6.31
CA GLU A 337 27.34 18.66 5.23
C GLU A 337 25.86 18.27 5.06
N MET A 338 25.54 16.98 5.23
CA MET A 338 24.17 16.50 5.23
C MET A 338 23.34 17.12 6.35
N LEU A 339 23.87 17.23 7.57
CA LEU A 339 23.15 17.80 8.71
C LEU A 339 22.94 19.32 8.56
N ASP A 340 23.93 20.01 8.00
CA ASP A 340 23.81 21.45 7.75
C ASP A 340 22.81 21.75 6.62
N ASP A 341 22.80 20.94 5.56
CA ASP A 341 21.77 21.04 4.52
C ASP A 341 20.36 20.68 5.02
N LEU A 342 20.24 19.67 5.89
CA LEU A 342 18.97 19.31 6.53
C LEU A 342 18.39 20.52 7.26
N GLU A 343 19.18 21.19 8.07
CA GLU A 343 18.77 22.38 8.82
C GLU A 343 18.42 23.55 7.90
N GLN A 344 19.25 23.85 6.90
CA GLN A 344 18.98 24.92 5.92
C GLN A 344 17.67 24.66 5.16
N THR A 345 17.40 23.40 4.83
CA THR A 345 16.18 22.99 4.14
C THR A 345 14.95 23.13 5.04
N VAL A 346 15.05 22.79 6.33
CA VAL A 346 13.98 23.05 7.31
C VAL A 346 13.73 24.54 7.48
N ALA A 347 14.79 25.35 7.60
CA ALA A 347 14.69 26.80 7.68
C ALA A 347 14.00 27.41 6.45
N TYR A 348 14.31 26.88 5.26
CA TYR A 348 13.64 27.28 4.02
C TYR A 348 12.16 26.90 4.00
N ALA A 349 11.81 25.70 4.47
CA ALA A 349 10.42 25.26 4.60
C ALA A 349 9.62 26.13 5.59
N ASP A 350 10.22 26.45 6.75
CA ASP A 350 9.64 27.33 7.77
C ASP A 350 9.32 28.73 7.21
N LYS A 351 10.28 29.34 6.52
CA LYS A 351 10.12 30.65 5.86
C LYS A 351 8.97 30.66 4.84
N ASN A 352 8.72 29.52 4.20
CA ASN A 352 7.65 29.34 3.21
C ASN A 352 6.33 28.84 3.80
N ASN A 353 6.15 28.90 5.13
CA ASN A 353 4.93 28.47 5.82
C ASN A 353 4.53 27.02 5.44
N CYS A 354 5.50 26.12 5.34
CA CYS A 354 5.21 24.69 5.22
C CYS A 354 4.36 24.21 6.41
N ARG A 355 3.45 23.26 6.18
CA ARG A 355 2.59 22.70 7.24
C ARG A 355 3.37 21.82 8.20
N LEU A 356 4.18 20.92 7.64
CA LEU A 356 4.93 19.89 8.36
C LEU A 356 6.17 19.50 7.54
N VAL A 357 7.31 19.37 8.21
CA VAL A 357 8.51 18.74 7.63
C VAL A 357 8.60 17.30 8.11
N GLN A 358 8.67 16.36 7.18
CA GLN A 358 8.86 14.93 7.41
C GLN A 358 10.30 14.55 7.07
N ILE A 359 11.05 14.05 8.05
CA ILE A 359 12.46 13.72 7.92
C ILE A 359 12.57 12.21 8.01
N SER A 360 12.69 11.56 6.85
CA SER A 360 12.77 10.12 6.74
C SER A 360 14.21 9.67 6.90
N LEU A 361 14.48 8.88 7.95
CA LEU A 361 15.80 8.29 8.17
C LEU A 361 16.25 7.51 6.93
N PRO A 362 17.52 7.66 6.52
CA PRO A 362 18.01 7.05 5.29
C PRO A 362 18.03 5.52 5.42
N GLY A 363 17.35 4.84 4.49
CA GLY A 363 17.23 3.39 4.47
C GLY A 363 17.50 2.82 3.08
N TYR A 364 18.11 1.63 3.02
CA TYR A 364 18.36 0.89 1.79
C TYR A 364 18.18 -0.61 2.02
N ALA A 365 17.62 -1.28 1.02
CA ALA A 365 17.60 -2.74 0.96
C ALA A 365 18.92 -3.27 0.40
N LYS A 366 19.26 -4.54 0.68
CA LYS A 366 20.47 -5.21 0.14
C LYS A 366 20.50 -5.29 -1.40
N HIS A 367 19.34 -5.13 -2.03
CA HIS A 367 19.20 -5.10 -3.49
C HIS A 367 19.63 -3.76 -4.10
N PHE A 368 19.72 -2.71 -3.26
CA PHE A 368 20.25 -1.41 -3.66
C PHE A 368 21.79 -1.41 -3.64
N SER A 369 22.38 -1.93 -2.57
CA SER A 369 23.83 -2.05 -2.39
C SER A 369 24.16 -3.32 -1.62
N ARG A 370 25.27 -3.96 -1.99
CA ARG A 370 25.86 -5.10 -1.25
C ARG A 370 26.77 -4.66 -0.10
N GLU A 371 27.24 -3.42 -0.17
CA GLU A 371 28.06 -2.81 0.88
C GLU A 371 27.16 -2.05 1.85
N ASP A 372 27.60 -1.97 3.10
CA ASP A 372 26.91 -1.18 4.10
C ASP A 372 27.14 0.30 3.84
N LEU A 373 26.05 1.02 3.57
CA LEU A 373 26.10 2.43 3.17
C LEU A 373 25.96 3.40 4.35
N LEU A 374 25.38 2.91 5.45
CA LEU A 374 24.97 3.72 6.60
C LEU A 374 25.20 2.93 7.88
N ASP A 375 25.61 3.64 8.93
CA ASP A 375 25.76 3.11 10.27
C ASP A 375 24.75 3.72 11.25
N ASP A 376 24.69 3.17 12.46
CA ASP A 376 23.80 3.67 13.52
C ASP A 376 24.14 5.11 13.91
N PHE A 377 25.43 5.49 13.83
CA PHE A 377 25.90 6.86 14.10
C PHE A 377 25.21 7.90 13.20
N CYS A 378 24.99 7.58 11.92
CA CYS A 378 24.25 8.45 11.02
C CYS A 378 22.81 8.71 11.52
N TRP A 379 22.08 7.67 11.93
CA TRP A 379 20.71 7.82 12.41
C TRP A 379 20.63 8.56 13.75
N GLU A 380 21.53 8.26 14.69
CA GLU A 380 21.62 8.95 15.99
C GLU A 380 21.88 10.45 15.81
N THR A 381 22.83 10.82 14.94
CA THR A 381 23.19 12.23 14.69
C THR A 381 22.08 12.99 13.96
N ILE A 382 21.39 12.37 13.00
CA ILE A 382 20.19 12.95 12.38
C ILE A 382 19.13 13.20 13.46
N THR A 383 18.84 12.19 14.29
CA THR A 383 17.82 12.28 15.34
C THR A 383 18.12 13.42 16.32
N ALA A 384 19.37 13.54 16.77
CA ALA A 384 19.82 14.63 17.62
C ALA A 384 19.63 16.00 16.96
N ARG A 385 20.01 16.15 15.68
CA ARG A 385 19.83 17.40 14.93
C ARG A 385 18.36 17.77 14.76
N VAL A 386 17.47 16.80 14.50
CA VAL A 386 16.02 17.06 14.39
C VAL A 386 15.45 17.59 15.70
N ARG A 387 15.86 17.04 16.84
CA ARG A 387 15.43 17.54 18.16
C ARG A 387 15.86 18.98 18.39
N ASP A 388 17.09 19.33 18.02
CA ASP A 388 17.59 20.71 18.11
C ASP A 388 16.84 21.66 17.15
N ILE A 389 16.60 21.23 15.90
CA ILE A 389 15.80 21.98 14.91
C ILE A 389 14.41 22.35 15.47
N ARG A 390 13.73 21.44 16.17
CA ARG A 390 12.40 21.73 16.79
C ARG A 390 12.43 22.84 17.83
N THR A 391 13.59 23.19 18.38
CA THR A 391 13.74 24.31 19.32
C THR A 391 13.96 25.66 18.64
N ARG A 392 14.38 25.64 17.36
CA ARG A 392 14.84 26.83 16.62
C ARG A 392 13.86 27.32 15.57
N TYR A 393 13.02 26.43 15.03
CA TYR A 393 12.07 26.75 13.96
C TYR A 393 10.63 26.50 14.39
N ALA A 394 9.70 27.25 13.80
CA ALA A 394 8.28 27.17 14.16
C ALA A 394 7.55 26.02 13.44
N VAL A 395 7.99 25.66 12.23
CA VAL A 395 7.44 24.54 11.48
C VAL A 395 7.65 23.23 12.26
N PRO A 396 6.59 22.43 12.47
CA PRO A 396 6.73 21.11 13.04
C PRO A 396 7.63 20.24 12.18
N ALA A 397 8.55 19.50 12.82
CA ALA A 397 9.40 18.53 12.17
C ALA A 397 9.18 17.15 12.80
N ILE A 398 8.86 16.13 12.01
CA ILE A 398 8.70 14.74 12.48
C ILE A 398 9.79 13.85 11.87
N LEU A 399 10.42 13.04 12.70
CA LEU A 399 11.34 12.00 12.25
C LEU A 399 10.54 10.76 11.86
N ARG A 400 10.90 10.09 10.76
CA ARG A 400 10.26 8.85 10.29
C ARG A 400 11.29 7.73 10.16
N PRO A 401 11.09 6.56 10.78
CA PRO A 401 10.00 6.23 11.72
C PRO A 401 10.17 6.92 13.08
N ALA A 402 9.10 7.53 13.60
CA ALA A 402 9.13 8.31 14.85
C ALA A 402 9.49 7.47 16.09
N ILE A 403 9.17 6.18 16.06
CA ILE A 403 9.43 5.24 17.16
C ILE A 403 10.93 5.04 17.41
N TYR A 404 11.78 5.25 16.40
CA TYR A 404 13.23 5.23 16.59
C TYR A 404 13.69 6.33 17.56
N GLU A 405 13.19 7.57 17.38
CA GLU A 405 13.46 8.67 18.29
C GLU A 405 12.97 8.37 19.72
N GLU A 406 11.76 7.81 19.83
CA GLU A 406 11.17 7.43 21.11
C GLU A 406 12.03 6.39 21.83
N GLY A 407 12.54 5.40 21.10
CA GLY A 407 13.44 4.38 21.63
C GLY A 407 14.74 4.94 22.19
N LEU A 408 15.31 5.96 21.55
CA LEU A 408 16.58 6.59 21.94
C LEU A 408 16.45 7.54 23.13
N TYR A 409 15.43 8.41 23.13
CA TYR A 409 15.38 9.55 24.04
C TYR A 409 14.27 9.48 25.11
N CYS A 410 13.27 8.62 24.94
CA CYS A 410 12.12 8.57 25.85
C CYS A 410 12.22 7.37 26.80
N LYS A 411 12.36 7.66 28.10
CA LYS A 411 12.32 6.62 29.15
C LYS A 411 10.96 5.93 29.22
N GLN A 412 9.89 6.73 29.19
CA GLN A 412 8.51 6.25 29.16
C GLN A 412 7.97 6.45 27.76
N LYS A 413 7.57 5.35 27.12
CA LYS A 413 7.04 5.36 25.76
C LYS A 413 5.53 5.58 25.75
N ASN A 414 4.99 5.89 24.57
CA ASN A 414 3.56 6.09 24.31
C ASN A 414 2.93 7.30 25.01
N LEU A 415 3.74 8.24 25.52
CA LEU A 415 3.26 9.44 26.18
C LEU A 415 2.57 10.40 25.18
N PRO A 416 1.47 11.06 25.59
CA PRO A 416 0.76 12.06 24.78
C PRO A 416 1.51 13.42 24.76
N GLU A 417 2.81 13.38 24.46
CA GLU A 417 3.69 14.53 24.35
C GLU A 417 3.59 15.16 22.95
N ILE A 418 3.41 16.47 22.91
CA ILE A 418 3.36 17.26 21.69
C ILE A 418 4.80 17.55 21.23
N ILE A 419 5.15 17.20 19.99
CA ILE A 419 6.47 17.50 19.41
C ILE A 419 6.46 18.73 18.49
N GLY A 420 5.26 19.20 18.11
CA GLY A 420 5.08 20.39 17.30
C GLY A 420 3.62 20.78 17.15
N VAL A 421 3.38 22.04 16.79
CA VAL A 421 2.04 22.59 16.58
C VAL A 421 1.99 23.30 15.23
N VAL A 422 1.07 22.88 14.36
CA VAL A 422 0.90 23.47 13.03
C VAL A 422 0.48 24.93 13.18
N LYS A 423 1.23 25.84 12.53
CA LYS A 423 0.96 27.27 12.54
C LYS A 423 -0.46 27.57 12.04
N GLY A 424 -1.15 28.47 12.73
CA GLY A 424 -2.51 28.86 12.38
C GLY A 424 -3.59 27.82 12.71
N SER A 425 -3.26 26.73 13.40
CA SER A 425 -4.24 25.78 13.92
C SER A 425 -4.95 26.30 15.19
N PRO A 426 -6.11 25.71 15.58
CA PRO A 426 -6.72 25.98 16.88
C PRO A 426 -5.73 25.81 18.04
N SER A 427 -4.91 24.76 17.98
CA SER A 427 -3.88 24.48 18.99
C SER A 427 -2.81 25.57 19.07
N PHE A 428 -2.39 26.12 17.92
CA PHE A 428 -1.45 27.23 17.86
C PHE A 428 -2.01 28.48 18.53
N TYR A 429 -3.27 28.84 18.23
CA TYR A 429 -3.90 30.03 18.79
C TYR A 429 -4.19 29.92 20.29
N SER A 430 -4.33 28.70 20.80
CA SER A 430 -4.53 28.42 22.22
C SER A 430 -3.24 28.38 23.04
N GLY A 431 -2.07 28.51 22.39
CA GLY A 431 -0.78 28.57 23.07
C GLY A 431 -0.22 27.21 23.50
N LEU A 432 -0.68 26.11 22.88
CA LEU A 432 -0.02 24.81 23.00
C LEU A 432 1.37 24.86 22.35
N LYS A 433 2.32 24.12 22.91
CA LYS A 433 3.73 24.15 22.52
C LYS A 433 4.32 22.74 22.48
N SER A 434 5.46 22.61 21.81
CA SER A 434 6.29 21.41 21.92
C SER A 434 6.69 21.16 23.37
N ASN A 435 6.81 19.89 23.74
CA ASN A 435 7.07 19.35 25.09
C ASN A 435 5.87 19.46 26.08
N ASP A 436 4.72 20.00 25.66
CA ASP A 436 3.50 19.87 26.46
C ASP A 436 3.06 18.41 26.49
N VAL A 437 2.79 17.88 27.70
CA VAL A 437 2.20 16.54 27.87
C VAL A 437 0.72 16.70 28.20
N ILE A 438 -0.15 16.16 27.35
CA ILE A 438 -1.60 16.27 27.55
C ILE A 438 -2.03 15.35 28.69
N THR A 439 -2.66 15.91 29.72
CA THR A 439 -3.15 15.17 30.89
C THR A 439 -4.67 15.05 30.91
N ASN A 440 -5.39 16.01 30.33
CA ASN A 440 -6.85 15.99 30.25
C ASN A 440 -7.38 16.65 28.96
N ILE A 441 -8.44 16.08 28.37
CA ILE A 441 -9.22 16.72 27.30
C ILE A 441 -10.70 16.58 27.64
N SER A 442 -11.41 17.71 27.81
CA SER A 442 -12.85 17.72 28.11
C SER A 442 -13.26 16.82 29.28
N GLY A 443 -12.48 16.80 30.35
CA GLY A 443 -12.71 15.97 31.54
C GLY A 443 -12.13 14.55 31.45
N ASN A 444 -11.70 14.08 30.26
CA ASN A 444 -11.14 12.75 30.08
C ASN A 444 -9.65 12.75 30.43
N ILE A 445 -9.25 11.90 31.39
CA ILE A 445 -7.84 11.71 31.75
C ILE A 445 -7.11 10.99 30.61
N ILE A 446 -6.08 11.64 30.08
CA ILE A 446 -5.29 11.12 28.97
C ILE A 446 -4.04 10.46 29.53
N LYS A 447 -3.85 9.18 29.21
CA LYS A 447 -2.70 8.38 29.69
C LYS A 447 -1.77 7.93 28.58
N SER A 448 -2.16 8.11 27.31
CA SER A 448 -1.39 7.63 26.16
C SER A 448 -1.64 8.46 24.91
N ARG A 449 -0.68 8.44 24.00
CA ARG A 449 -0.73 9.11 22.70
C ARG A 449 -1.91 8.67 21.83
N PRO A 450 -2.21 7.36 21.66
CA PRO A 450 -3.40 6.94 20.91
C PRO A 450 -4.71 7.47 21.50
N GLN A 451 -4.83 7.55 22.83
CA GLN A 451 -6.02 8.12 23.48
C GLN A 451 -6.18 9.61 23.15
N ALA A 452 -5.10 10.38 23.26
CA ALA A 452 -5.09 11.80 22.90
C ALA A 452 -5.50 11.99 21.43
N ARG A 453 -4.84 11.25 20.52
CA ARG A 453 -5.10 11.29 19.09
C ARG A 453 -6.57 10.96 18.77
N ASN A 454 -7.08 9.83 19.27
CA ASN A 454 -8.47 9.43 19.02
C ASN A 454 -9.47 10.50 19.46
N LEU A 455 -9.31 11.04 20.67
CA LEU A 455 -10.24 12.04 21.19
C LEU A 455 -10.16 13.35 20.39
N LEU A 456 -8.96 13.82 20.06
CA LEU A 456 -8.78 15.02 19.23
C LEU A 456 -9.36 14.83 17.83
N SER A 457 -9.23 13.65 17.22
CA SER A 457 -9.84 13.33 15.93
C SER A 457 -11.37 13.32 15.98
N ILE A 458 -11.97 12.79 17.06
CA ILE A 458 -13.42 12.82 17.27
C ILE A 458 -13.89 14.27 17.40
N ILE A 459 -13.21 15.06 18.23
CA ILE A 459 -13.52 16.48 18.44
C ILE A 459 -13.45 17.26 17.13
N GLN A 460 -12.41 17.05 16.31
CA GLN A 460 -12.27 17.75 15.03
C GLN A 460 -13.44 17.48 14.07
N LYS A 461 -13.99 16.27 14.11
CA LYS A 461 -15.17 15.89 13.29
C LYS A 461 -16.50 16.37 13.87
N SER A 462 -16.51 16.79 15.13
CA SER A 462 -17.71 17.31 15.80
C SER A 462 -17.98 18.79 15.46
N GLU A 463 -19.13 19.28 15.92
CA GLU A 463 -19.54 20.70 15.84
C GLU A 463 -19.16 21.50 17.10
N ILE A 464 -18.32 20.94 17.98
CA ILE A 464 -17.88 21.60 19.20
C ILE A 464 -17.06 22.85 18.86
N GLU A 465 -17.42 24.00 19.45
CA GLU A 465 -16.72 25.26 19.19
C GLU A 465 -15.47 25.42 20.05
N THR A 466 -15.54 25.02 21.33
CA THR A 466 -14.44 25.17 22.28
C THR A 466 -14.21 23.91 23.09
N VAL A 467 -12.94 23.62 23.40
CA VAL A 467 -12.53 22.42 24.13
C VAL A 467 -11.51 22.78 25.21
N PRO A 468 -11.80 22.51 26.48
CA PRO A 468 -10.80 22.64 27.54
C PRO A 468 -9.77 21.51 27.45
N ILE A 469 -8.50 21.86 27.58
CA ILE A 469 -7.36 20.93 27.59
C ILE A 469 -6.42 21.28 28.74
N GLU A 470 -6.05 20.27 29.53
CA GLU A 470 -5.03 20.39 30.57
C GLU A 470 -3.72 19.79 30.02
N VAL A 471 -2.63 20.54 30.17
CA VAL A 471 -1.28 20.07 29.83
C VAL A 471 -0.32 20.25 30.99
N LEU A 472 0.69 19.40 31.04
CA LEU A 472 1.85 19.55 31.89
C LEU A 472 2.99 20.18 31.07
N ARG A 473 3.41 21.39 31.46
CA ARG A 473 4.54 22.12 30.88
C ARG A 473 5.54 22.43 31.98
N ASP A 474 6.78 21.97 31.84
CA ASP A 474 7.84 22.17 32.85
C ASP A 474 7.40 21.76 34.27
N ASN A 475 6.66 20.65 34.37
CA ASN A 475 6.01 20.14 35.60
C ASN A 475 4.91 21.03 36.21
N VAL A 476 4.47 22.07 35.50
CA VAL A 476 3.34 22.92 35.89
C VAL A 476 2.10 22.56 35.07
N LYS A 477 0.97 22.40 35.76
CA LYS A 477 -0.33 22.19 35.11
C LYS A 477 -0.86 23.50 34.55
N LEU A 478 -1.25 23.48 33.28
CA LEU A 478 -1.84 24.62 32.59
C LEU A 478 -3.18 24.21 31.98
N ASP A 479 -4.20 25.01 32.27
CA ASP A 479 -5.52 24.90 31.64
C ASP A 479 -5.58 25.83 30.43
N LEU A 480 -5.84 25.26 29.25
CA LEU A 480 -5.97 25.99 27.99
C LEU A 480 -7.33 25.69 27.36
N THR A 481 -7.77 26.59 26.48
CA THR A 481 -9.02 26.42 25.74
C THR A 481 -8.73 26.45 24.24
N LEU A 482 -9.01 25.34 23.57
CA LEU A 482 -8.99 25.24 22.11
C LEU A 482 -10.21 25.93 21.53
N ASP A 483 -10.02 26.83 20.56
CA ASP A 483 -11.09 27.53 19.84
C ASP A 483 -11.11 27.11 18.36
N MET A 484 -12.12 26.32 17.98
CA MET A 484 -12.24 25.75 16.63
C MET A 484 -12.51 26.80 15.55
N LYS A 485 -12.94 28.01 15.93
CA LYS A 485 -13.18 29.12 14.99
C LYS A 485 -11.89 29.79 14.56
N LYS A 486 -10.84 29.73 15.40
CA LYS A 486 -9.54 30.34 15.09
C LYS A 486 -8.70 29.41 14.23
N LYS A 487 -8.61 29.74 12.95
CA LYS A 487 -7.80 29.01 11.97
C LYS A 487 -7.25 29.92 10.88
N SER A 488 -6.03 29.63 10.42
CA SER A 488 -5.40 30.28 9.26
C SER A 488 -4.38 29.37 8.60
N TYR A 489 -4.01 29.68 7.36
CA TYR A 489 -2.94 28.98 6.63
C TYR A 489 -1.63 28.93 7.46
N PRO A 490 -0.87 27.82 7.46
CA PRO A 490 -1.03 26.61 6.64
C PRO A 490 -2.01 25.54 7.15
N TYR A 491 -2.71 25.77 8.27
CA TYR A 491 -3.68 24.80 8.78
C TYR A 491 -4.93 24.70 7.89
N SER A 492 -5.41 23.47 7.67
CA SER A 492 -6.68 23.14 7.03
C SER A 492 -7.41 22.07 7.85
N LYS A 493 -8.70 22.29 8.14
CA LYS A 493 -9.52 21.32 8.91
C LYS A 493 -9.66 19.98 8.17
N GLU A 494 -9.63 20.04 6.85
CA GLU A 494 -9.78 18.90 5.96
C GLU A 494 -8.50 18.05 5.99
N ILE A 495 -7.32 18.70 5.94
CA ILE A 495 -6.02 18.04 5.77
C ILE A 495 -5.36 17.70 7.11
N ASP A 496 -5.36 18.62 8.05
CA ASP A 496 -4.75 18.41 9.35
C ASP A 496 -5.53 17.38 10.16
N THR A 497 -4.84 16.74 11.09
CA THR A 497 -5.45 15.86 12.08
C THR A 497 -5.14 16.39 13.47
N HIS A 498 -5.94 15.96 14.45
CA HIS A 498 -5.72 16.27 15.86
C HIS A 498 -5.61 17.77 16.15
N LEU A 499 -6.38 18.60 15.42
CA LEU A 499 -6.44 20.06 15.63
C LEU A 499 -5.08 20.77 15.46
N GLY A 500 -4.20 20.22 14.61
CA GLY A 500 -2.87 20.76 14.33
C GLY A 500 -1.80 20.35 15.34
N LEU A 501 -2.10 19.43 16.26
CA LEU A 501 -1.09 18.84 17.14
C LEU A 501 -0.33 17.74 16.44
N ILE A 502 1.00 17.79 16.53
CA ILE A 502 1.91 16.77 16.01
C ILE A 502 2.48 15.98 17.20
N PHE A 503 2.32 14.67 17.12
CA PHE A 503 2.85 13.71 18.10
C PHE A 503 4.00 12.91 17.49
N MET A 504 4.81 12.29 18.35
CA MET A 504 5.85 11.34 17.95
C MET A 504 5.21 10.01 17.49
N GLY A 505 4.67 10.00 16.29
CA GLY A 505 4.02 8.82 15.71
C GLY A 505 2.62 8.51 16.26
N THR A 506 2.11 7.31 15.98
CA THR A 506 0.76 6.85 16.43
C THR A 506 0.73 6.35 17.86
N GLY A 507 1.78 5.65 18.28
CA GLY A 507 1.82 4.92 19.55
C GLY A 507 1.00 3.61 19.50
N LEU A 508 1.14 2.77 20.54
CA LEU A 508 0.47 1.46 20.60
C LEU A 508 -0.82 1.54 21.42
N LYS A 509 -1.94 1.11 20.84
CA LYS A 509 -3.24 1.06 21.54
C LYS A 509 -3.22 -0.04 22.60
N LYS A 510 -3.70 0.25 23.81
CA LYS A 510 -3.78 -0.74 24.91
C LYS A 510 -4.68 -1.93 24.57
N GLY A 511 -5.73 -1.73 23.76
CA GLY A 511 -6.63 -2.80 23.31
C GLY A 511 -5.92 -3.91 22.53
N TYR A 512 -4.73 -3.67 21.97
CA TYR A 512 -3.94 -4.73 21.35
C TYR A 512 -3.44 -5.77 22.37
N LEU A 513 -3.28 -5.39 23.65
CA LEU A 513 -2.95 -6.34 24.71
C LEU A 513 -4.13 -7.29 25.02
N GLU A 514 -5.36 -6.78 24.92
CA GLU A 514 -6.58 -7.59 25.05
C GLU A 514 -6.68 -8.58 23.89
N GLY A 515 -6.40 -8.15 22.66
CA GLY A 515 -6.35 -9.05 21.51
C GLY A 515 -5.31 -10.17 21.64
N ILE A 516 -4.15 -9.90 22.23
CA ILE A 516 -3.15 -10.94 22.54
C ILE A 516 -3.74 -11.96 23.52
N PHE A 517 -4.46 -11.51 24.54
CA PHE A 517 -5.09 -12.38 25.53
C PHE A 517 -6.17 -13.27 24.92
N ASP A 518 -7.06 -12.70 24.11
CA ASP A 518 -8.15 -13.44 23.45
C ASP A 518 -7.60 -14.57 22.57
N ILE A 519 -6.50 -14.31 21.85
CA ILE A 519 -5.80 -15.32 21.04
C ILE A 519 -5.23 -16.44 21.91
N ILE A 520 -4.54 -16.09 23.01
CA ILE A 520 -3.91 -17.07 23.91
C ILE A 520 -4.97 -17.96 24.56
N GLU A 521 -6.04 -17.39 25.11
CA GLU A 521 -7.12 -18.15 25.75
C GLU A 521 -7.86 -19.03 24.73
N GLY A 522 -8.16 -18.49 23.55
CA GLY A 522 -8.87 -19.21 22.49
C GLY A 522 -8.09 -20.42 21.96
N LYS A 523 -6.75 -20.33 21.90
CA LYS A 523 -5.87 -21.42 21.42
C LYS A 523 -5.28 -22.29 22.52
N LYS A 524 -5.46 -21.92 23.79
CA LYS A 524 -4.85 -22.59 24.95
C LYS A 524 -3.34 -22.74 24.80
N GLY A 525 -2.67 -21.69 24.30
CA GLY A 525 -1.22 -21.67 24.13
C GLY A 525 -0.50 -21.42 25.46
N ASP A 526 0.50 -22.25 25.78
CA ASP A 526 1.29 -22.11 27.00
C ASP A 526 2.69 -21.56 26.70
N ASN A 527 3.30 -21.88 25.56
CA ASN A 527 4.64 -21.42 25.17
C ASN A 527 4.54 -20.52 23.94
N ILE A 528 4.26 -19.24 24.18
CA ILE A 528 3.90 -18.30 23.14
C ILE A 528 5.15 -17.58 22.61
N LEU A 529 5.32 -17.60 21.30
CA LEU A 529 6.32 -16.80 20.59
C LEU A 529 5.63 -15.63 19.89
N PHE A 530 5.83 -14.42 20.41
CA PHE A 530 5.34 -13.20 19.79
C PHE A 530 6.43 -12.61 18.89
N LEU A 531 6.19 -12.55 17.58
CA LEU A 531 7.15 -12.01 16.61
C LEU A 531 6.84 -10.54 16.35
N SER A 532 7.65 -9.66 16.94
CA SER A 532 7.56 -8.20 16.83
C SER A 532 8.65 -7.65 15.90
N SER A 533 8.77 -6.32 15.83
CA SER A 533 9.84 -5.63 15.10
C SER A 533 10.87 -5.01 16.05
N PHE A 534 12.03 -4.68 15.51
CA PHE A 534 13.10 -3.97 16.23
C PHE A 534 12.58 -2.68 16.89
N LEU A 535 11.78 -1.90 16.17
CA LEU A 535 11.23 -0.64 16.65
C LEU A 535 10.14 -0.85 17.72
N MET A 536 9.30 -1.88 17.59
CA MET A 536 8.12 -2.06 18.44
C MET A 536 8.39 -2.85 19.72
N LYS A 537 9.37 -3.77 19.71
CA LYS A 537 9.65 -4.65 20.86
C LYS A 537 9.79 -3.88 22.18
N PRO A 538 10.58 -2.79 22.29
CA PRO A 538 10.75 -2.08 23.56
C PRO A 538 9.45 -1.45 24.10
N LEU A 539 8.57 -0.98 23.21
CA LEU A 539 7.26 -0.43 23.61
C LEU A 539 6.31 -1.54 24.05
N LEU A 540 6.28 -2.66 23.33
CA LEU A 540 5.47 -3.80 23.69
C LEU A 540 5.89 -4.40 25.05
N GLU A 541 7.19 -4.58 25.28
CA GLU A 541 7.71 -5.07 26.56
C GLU A 541 7.33 -4.16 27.74
N GLN A 542 7.43 -2.83 27.56
CA GLN A 542 7.01 -1.87 28.57
C GLN A 542 5.51 -2.04 28.89
N LEU A 543 4.67 -2.11 27.86
CA LEU A 543 3.22 -2.21 28.03
C LEU A 543 2.76 -3.54 28.62
N LEU A 544 3.42 -4.65 28.28
CA LEU A 544 3.16 -5.96 28.90
C LEU A 544 3.56 -5.94 30.38
N LYS A 545 4.71 -5.34 30.74
CA LYS A 545 5.17 -5.24 32.13
C LYS A 545 4.27 -4.35 33.00
N GLU A 546 3.72 -3.30 32.42
CA GLU A 546 2.76 -2.41 33.08
C GLU A 546 1.34 -3.01 33.17
N SER A 547 1.05 -4.07 32.42
CA SER A 547 -0.26 -4.69 32.39
C SER A 547 -0.48 -5.60 33.61
N PRO A 548 -1.51 -5.37 34.42
CA PRO A 548 -1.81 -6.21 35.58
C PRO A 548 -2.34 -7.60 35.19
N TYR A 549 -2.74 -7.79 33.93
CA TYR A 549 -3.38 -9.01 33.43
C TYR A 549 -2.37 -10.07 32.96
N LEU A 550 -1.11 -9.69 32.75
CA LEU A 550 -0.07 -10.58 32.26
C LEU A 550 0.93 -10.90 33.37
N LYS A 551 0.73 -12.04 34.03
CA LYS A 551 1.82 -12.68 34.79
C LYS A 551 2.79 -13.27 33.75
N SER A 552 3.81 -12.48 33.42
CA SER A 552 4.71 -12.57 32.26
C SER A 552 5.65 -13.78 32.22
N ASN A 553 5.15 -15.01 32.35
CA ASN A 553 6.03 -16.18 32.38
C ASN A 553 6.06 -16.97 31.06
N ASN A 554 5.13 -16.71 30.13
CA ASN A 554 4.87 -17.61 29.00
C ASN A 554 4.87 -16.94 27.60
N ILE A 555 5.04 -15.61 27.51
CA ILE A 555 5.18 -14.91 26.22
C ILE A 555 6.63 -14.51 26.02
N LYS A 556 7.25 -15.02 24.96
CA LYS A 556 8.58 -14.63 24.52
C LYS A 556 8.48 -13.71 23.31
N ILE A 557 8.95 -12.46 23.46
CA ILE A 557 8.95 -11.47 22.37
C ILE A 557 10.28 -11.50 21.65
N GLU A 558 10.21 -11.75 20.35
CA GLU A 558 11.36 -11.87 19.49
C GLU A 558 11.24 -11.03 18.24
N VAL A 559 12.37 -10.78 17.59
CA VAL A 559 12.45 -9.95 16.38
C VAL A 559 13.01 -10.80 15.23
N PRO A 560 12.18 -11.18 14.26
CA PRO A 560 12.66 -11.79 13.02
C PRO A 560 13.62 -10.85 12.30
N GLN A 561 14.69 -11.42 11.74
CA GLN A 561 15.60 -10.67 10.89
C GLN A 561 14.93 -10.43 9.52
N ASN A 562 14.98 -9.20 9.00
CA ASN A 562 14.54 -8.91 7.65
C ASN A 562 15.59 -9.42 6.63
N ARG A 563 15.51 -10.72 6.28
CA ARG A 563 16.44 -11.35 5.33
C ARG A 563 16.03 -11.08 3.90
N PHE A 564 14.74 -10.93 3.62
CA PHE A 564 14.24 -10.70 2.27
C PHE A 564 14.69 -9.35 1.68
N PHE A 565 14.40 -8.23 2.37
CA PHE A 565 14.91 -6.92 1.95
C PHE A 565 16.37 -6.73 2.37
N GLY A 566 16.73 -7.11 3.60
CA GLY A 566 18.09 -6.88 4.15
C GLY A 566 18.52 -5.42 4.12
N GLY A 567 19.83 -5.18 4.08
CA GLY A 567 20.39 -3.84 4.26
C GLY A 567 20.13 -3.34 5.68
N ASN A 568 19.79 -2.06 5.83
CA ASN A 568 19.42 -1.49 7.13
C ASN A 568 17.90 -1.37 7.35
N ILE A 569 17.08 -2.09 6.56
CA ILE A 569 15.63 -2.07 6.68
C ILE A 569 15.19 -2.69 8.02
N CYS A 570 14.57 -1.87 8.87
CA CYS A 570 14.10 -2.28 10.22
C CYS A 570 12.58 -2.25 10.40
N MET A 571 11.82 -1.88 9.36
CA MET A 571 10.36 -1.81 9.41
C MET A 571 9.74 -3.21 9.46
N GLY A 572 8.94 -3.50 10.48
CA GLY A 572 8.26 -4.79 10.66
C GLY A 572 7.27 -5.11 9.54
N ASP A 573 6.63 -4.09 8.97
CA ASP A 573 5.68 -4.22 7.86
C ASP A 573 6.33 -4.70 6.55
N LEU A 574 7.66 -4.70 6.50
CA LEU A 574 8.47 -5.21 5.38
C LEU A 574 9.01 -6.62 5.65
N LEU A 575 8.63 -7.28 6.74
CA LEU A 575 8.90 -8.70 6.92
C LEU A 575 7.95 -9.53 6.05
N VAL A 576 8.49 -10.53 5.36
CA VAL A 576 7.70 -11.44 4.51
C VAL A 576 7.55 -12.80 5.18
N VAL A 577 6.62 -13.63 4.71
CA VAL A 577 6.34 -15.00 5.19
C VAL A 577 7.62 -15.81 5.36
N GLN A 578 8.58 -15.66 4.43
CA GLN A 578 9.84 -16.39 4.49
C GLN A 578 10.71 -15.98 5.68
N ASP A 579 10.75 -14.70 6.06
CA ASP A 579 11.52 -14.21 7.22
C ASP A 579 11.01 -14.86 8.51
N TYR A 580 9.68 -14.98 8.66
CA TYR A 580 9.06 -15.65 9.80
C TYR A 580 9.34 -17.15 9.84
N ILE A 581 9.21 -17.84 8.69
CA ILE A 581 9.51 -19.28 8.58
C ILE A 581 10.95 -19.57 8.99
N ASP A 582 11.89 -18.77 8.47
CA ASP A 582 13.31 -18.92 8.76
C ASP A 582 13.60 -18.71 10.25
N TYR A 583 13.02 -17.66 10.84
CA TYR A 583 13.18 -17.37 12.25
C TYR A 583 12.67 -18.51 13.16
N ILE A 584 11.47 -19.04 12.89
CA ILE A 584 10.88 -20.14 13.68
C ILE A 584 11.72 -21.41 13.55
N LYS A 585 12.24 -21.72 12.36
CA LYS A 585 13.12 -22.87 12.14
C LYS A 585 14.45 -22.71 12.88
N ASP A 586 15.04 -21.52 12.86
CA ASP A 586 16.28 -21.23 13.56
C ASP A 586 16.08 -21.33 15.08
N CYS A 587 14.95 -20.86 15.61
CA CYS A 587 14.60 -21.02 17.02
C CYS A 587 14.53 -22.48 17.49
N LYS A 588 13.89 -23.34 16.68
CA LYS A 588 13.78 -24.79 16.97
C LYS A 588 15.15 -25.48 16.95
N ARG A 589 16.06 -25.05 16.08
CA ARG A 589 17.40 -25.65 15.93
C ARG A 589 18.40 -25.17 16.97
N SER A 590 18.48 -23.86 17.19
CA SER A 590 19.60 -23.23 17.90
C SER A 590 19.32 -22.95 19.37
N SER A 591 18.05 -22.71 19.73
CA SER A 591 17.69 -22.14 21.03
C SER A 591 16.86 -23.08 21.90
N GLY A 592 16.48 -24.26 21.38
CA GLY A 592 15.58 -25.20 22.05
C GLY A 592 14.17 -24.64 22.32
N ILE A 593 13.82 -23.50 21.73
CA ILE A 593 12.50 -22.89 21.90
C ILE A 593 11.53 -23.67 21.02
N ASN A 594 10.56 -24.33 21.66
CA ASN A 594 9.51 -25.05 20.97
C ASN A 594 8.16 -24.40 21.28
N PRO A 595 7.79 -23.32 20.56
CA PRO A 595 6.54 -22.64 20.80
C PRO A 595 5.37 -23.55 20.39
N ASP A 596 4.28 -23.50 21.15
CA ASP A 596 3.01 -24.13 20.79
C ASP A 596 2.07 -23.17 20.06
N LEU A 597 2.37 -21.87 20.10
CA LEU A 597 1.63 -20.82 19.40
C LEU A 597 2.58 -19.68 18.98
N VAL A 598 2.45 -19.23 17.74
CA VAL A 598 3.11 -18.02 17.23
C VAL A 598 2.07 -16.94 16.99
N ILE A 599 2.33 -15.74 17.51
CA ILE A 599 1.49 -14.56 17.28
C ILE A 599 2.30 -13.53 16.46
N ILE A 600 1.70 -13.03 15.38
CA ILE A 600 2.31 -12.05 14.47
C ILE A 600 1.34 -10.87 14.30
N PRO A 601 1.80 -9.60 14.37
CA PRO A 601 0.97 -8.46 13.98
C PRO A 601 0.43 -8.60 12.56
N SER A 602 -0.82 -8.23 12.29
CA SER A 602 -1.42 -8.34 10.94
C SER A 602 -0.85 -7.34 9.93
N SER A 603 -0.16 -6.29 10.40
CA SER A 603 0.30 -5.16 9.57
C SER A 603 1.12 -5.50 8.31
N PRO A 604 2.00 -6.53 8.28
CA PRO A 604 2.72 -6.92 7.05
C PRO A 604 1.83 -7.59 6.00
N PHE A 605 0.61 -7.99 6.38
CA PHE A 605 -0.33 -8.74 5.54
C PHE A 605 -1.59 -7.94 5.16
N ASN A 606 -1.75 -6.74 5.70
CA ASN A 606 -2.96 -5.92 5.55
C ASN A 606 -3.14 -5.31 4.14
N LEU A 607 -2.05 -5.02 3.43
CA LEU A 607 -2.10 -4.28 2.16
C LEU A 607 -2.98 -4.96 1.10
N SER A 608 -3.01 -6.30 1.08
CA SER A 608 -3.83 -7.07 0.14
C SER A 608 -5.30 -7.18 0.56
N GLY A 609 -5.61 -7.09 1.86
CA GLY A 609 -6.89 -7.53 2.42
C GLY A 609 -7.07 -9.07 2.47
N TRP A 610 -6.10 -9.84 1.96
CA TRP A 610 -6.19 -11.30 1.83
C TRP A 610 -5.19 -12.06 2.73
N GLY A 611 -4.59 -11.37 3.71
CA GLY A 611 -3.58 -11.96 4.58
C GLY A 611 -2.30 -12.35 3.82
N ARG A 612 -1.99 -11.65 2.73
CA ARG A 612 -0.80 -11.88 1.89
C ARG A 612 0.28 -10.83 2.14
N ASP A 613 1.53 -11.28 2.21
CA ASP A 613 2.71 -10.41 2.26
C ASP A 613 3.02 -9.77 0.89
N LEU A 614 4.02 -8.89 0.85
CA LEU A 614 4.43 -8.19 -0.37
C LEU A 614 4.98 -9.10 -1.49
N THR A 615 5.28 -10.37 -1.21
CA THR A 615 5.64 -11.38 -2.23
C THR A 615 4.43 -12.06 -2.83
N GLY A 616 3.25 -11.87 -2.22
CA GLY A 616 1.98 -12.50 -2.57
C GLY A 616 1.71 -13.79 -1.78
N ARG A 617 2.51 -14.15 -0.78
CA ARG A 617 2.32 -15.38 0.00
C ARG A 617 1.37 -15.16 1.17
N VAL A 618 0.48 -16.13 1.41
CA VAL A 618 -0.47 -16.08 2.53
C VAL A 618 0.22 -16.45 3.85
N TYR A 619 -0.11 -15.74 4.94
CA TYR A 619 0.50 -15.97 6.25
C TYR A 619 0.35 -17.42 6.76
N LEU A 620 -0.73 -18.12 6.37
CA LEU A 620 -0.99 -19.52 6.73
C LEU A 620 0.11 -20.48 6.24
N ASP A 621 0.92 -20.09 5.26
CA ASP A 621 2.08 -20.87 4.85
C ASP A 621 3.11 -21.02 5.98
N ILE A 622 3.16 -20.08 6.93
CA ILE A 622 4.06 -20.14 8.09
C ILE A 622 3.71 -21.38 8.91
N GLU A 623 2.44 -21.59 9.24
CA GLU A 623 1.97 -22.77 9.96
C GLU A 623 2.21 -24.05 9.16
N ARG A 624 1.82 -24.08 7.89
CA ARG A 624 1.99 -25.25 7.01
C ARG A 624 3.45 -25.72 6.92
N VAL A 625 4.40 -24.79 6.90
CA VAL A 625 5.83 -25.09 6.73
C VAL A 625 6.53 -25.37 8.06
N THR A 626 6.13 -24.70 9.15
CA THR A 626 6.80 -24.83 10.45
C THR A 626 6.16 -25.87 11.37
N GLY A 627 4.91 -26.25 11.10
CA GLY A 627 4.09 -27.12 11.93
C GLY A 627 3.69 -26.50 13.27
N VAL A 628 3.82 -25.18 13.44
CA VAL A 628 3.41 -24.45 14.64
C VAL A 628 2.17 -23.63 14.31
N PRO A 629 1.09 -23.68 15.12
CA PRO A 629 -0.06 -22.80 14.96
C PRO A 629 0.33 -21.33 14.89
N VAL A 630 -0.23 -20.60 13.93
CA VAL A 630 0.04 -19.16 13.72
C VAL A 630 -1.25 -18.36 13.76
N GLU A 631 -1.29 -17.33 14.59
CA GLU A 631 -2.40 -16.39 14.68
C GLU A 631 -1.94 -14.96 14.42
N LEU A 632 -2.81 -14.19 13.76
CA LEU A 632 -2.58 -12.77 13.54
C LEU A 632 -3.18 -11.95 14.68
N LEU A 633 -2.40 -11.03 15.23
CA LEU A 633 -2.91 -9.96 16.07
C LEU A 633 -3.37 -8.82 15.18
N GLU A 634 -4.68 -8.60 15.11
CA GLU A 634 -5.23 -7.51 14.32
C GLU A 634 -4.77 -6.14 14.81
N CYS A 635 -4.01 -5.45 13.97
CA CYS A 635 -3.46 -4.14 14.27
C CYS A 635 -3.44 -3.23 13.04
N GLU A 636 -3.55 -1.93 13.28
CA GLU A 636 -3.38 -0.93 12.22
C GLU A 636 -1.90 -0.83 11.85
N THR A 637 -1.62 -0.73 10.56
CA THR A 637 -0.28 -0.40 10.06
C THR A 637 0.12 0.97 10.62
N ILE A 638 1.27 1.03 11.27
CA ILE A 638 1.79 2.27 11.83
C ILE A 638 2.52 3.02 10.70
N TYR A 639 1.78 3.86 9.99
CA TYR A 639 2.29 4.74 8.95
C TYR A 639 3.06 5.93 9.55
N ASP A 640 4.12 5.64 10.31
CA ASP A 640 5.02 6.64 10.90
C ASP A 640 6.22 6.98 10.02
#